data_AF-A0A2H4UCR1-F1
#
_entry.id   AF-A0A2H4UCR1-F1
#
_cell.length_a   1.000
_cell.length_b   1.000
_cell.length_c   1.000
_cell.angle_alpha   90.00
_cell.angle_beta   90.00
_cell.angle_gamma   90.00
#
_symmetry.space_group_name_H-M   'P 1'
#
loop_
_entity.id
_entity.type
_entity.pdbx_description
1 polymer ?
#
loop_
_entity_poly.entity_id
_entity_poly.type
_entity_poly.pdbx_seq_one_letter_code
_entity_poly.pdbx_strand_id
1 'polypeptide(L)'
;GHYGLVTGGLSMEYYCKSLYWPERGAFFRLPTETMGLGNGVCHSCKIKETETEKEALKLDSCGNGFTFKGTEYRVHDFVYISPDFFETEERDQATFKGGRNVGLKAYVVCQLLEIVEPKASKEVCPKSSKVKVQRFFRPEDISAEKAYCSDIREVYYSEQVFRVPIIGIEGKCDVRKKLDLPSMDSRPVIFDHVFFCEHLYDPDKGAIKQLPANIKLSLLKERALDDALKRKKKGKGKEGEVDAEITEATDALNKKRLATLDIFAGCGGLSDGLERAGVSLTKWAIEYEEPAGEAFKLNHPEALMFANNCNVILRAIMAACGDIDDCISTPEAAELAEKLDEKEINNLPKPGQVDFINGGPPCQGFSGMNRFNQSTWSKVQCEMILAFLSFAEYFRPRYFLLENVRNFVSFNKGQTFRLTLASLLQMGYQVRFGILEAGAYGVSQSRKRAFIWAASPEEQLPEWPEPMHVFASPELKIKLAEDTHYAAVRSTSNGAPFRAITVRDTIGDLPAVGNGALKTTMEYKNEPVSWFQKKIRGDMLVLTDHISKEMNELNVIRCQRIPKRPGADWRDLPEEKVRLSTGQMVDLIPWCLPNTAKRHNQWKGLFGRLDWEGNFPTSITDPQPMGKVGMCFHPDQDRIITVRECARSQGFPDSYKFSGNIQHKHRQIGNAVPPPLAFALGKKLKEALEMKQST
;
A
#
# COMPACT_ATOMS: atom_id res chain seq x y z
N GLY A 1 34.02 -44.42 -46.69
CA GLY A 1 33.44 -43.09 -46.85
C GLY A 1 33.22 -42.49 -45.48
N HIS A 2 33.97 -41.45 -45.15
CA HIS A 2 33.82 -40.68 -43.92
C HIS A 2 32.52 -39.86 -43.96
N TYR A 3 31.70 -39.96 -42.91
CA TYR A 3 30.93 -38.83 -42.40
C TYR A 3 31.15 -38.80 -40.89
N GLY A 4 32.11 -37.95 -40.49
CA GLY A 4 32.38 -37.66 -39.09
C GLY A 4 31.24 -36.84 -38.50
N LEU A 5 30.77 -37.28 -37.34
CA LEU A 5 29.99 -36.47 -36.43
C LEU A 5 30.84 -35.24 -36.05
N VAL A 6 30.45 -34.08 -36.54
CA VAL A 6 30.97 -32.80 -36.06
C VAL A 6 30.36 -32.57 -34.68
N THR A 7 31.08 -32.99 -33.64
CA THR A 7 30.87 -32.51 -32.27
C THR A 7 31.42 -31.09 -32.18
N GLY A 8 30.72 -30.13 -32.78
CA GLY A 8 30.94 -28.71 -32.53
C GLY A 8 30.41 -28.39 -31.14
N GLY A 9 31.29 -28.36 -30.14
CA GLY A 9 30.94 -27.88 -28.81
C GLY A 9 30.38 -26.46 -28.91
N LEU A 10 29.23 -26.20 -28.27
CA LEU A 10 28.70 -24.85 -28.11
C LEU A 10 29.80 -23.97 -27.51
N SER A 11 30.03 -22.78 -28.10
CA SER A 11 30.96 -21.80 -27.55
C SER A 11 30.62 -21.53 -26.07
N MET A 12 31.58 -21.77 -25.18
CA MET A 12 31.49 -21.50 -23.74
C MET A 12 31.77 -20.01 -23.45
N GLU A 13 31.13 -19.11 -24.19
CA GLU A 13 31.24 -17.67 -23.96
C GLU A 13 30.26 -17.23 -22.87
N TYR A 14 30.79 -16.56 -21.85
CA TYR A 14 29.98 -15.93 -20.82
C TYR A 14 29.38 -14.63 -21.35
N TYR A 15 28.10 -14.40 -21.08
CA TYR A 15 27.42 -13.14 -21.39
C TYR A 15 26.75 -12.57 -20.14
N CYS A 16 26.52 -11.25 -20.13
CA CYS A 16 25.81 -10.55 -19.07
C CYS A 16 24.68 -9.72 -19.69
N LYS A 17 23.47 -9.80 -19.12
CA LYS A 17 22.29 -9.04 -19.60
C LYS A 17 21.81 -7.96 -18.62
N SER A 18 22.15 -8.08 -17.34
CA SER A 18 21.58 -7.22 -16.29
C SER A 18 22.56 -7.00 -15.14
N LEU A 19 22.46 -5.83 -14.51
CA LEU A 19 23.17 -5.49 -13.29
C LEU A 19 22.33 -5.91 -12.08
N TYR A 20 22.78 -6.89 -11.30
CA TYR A 20 22.10 -7.29 -10.07
C TYR A 20 22.59 -6.46 -8.86
N TRP A 21 21.64 -5.91 -8.10
CA TRP A 21 21.89 -5.14 -6.88
C TRP A 21 21.12 -5.76 -5.70
N PRO A 22 21.75 -6.63 -4.90
CA PRO A 22 21.08 -7.40 -3.85
C PRO A 22 20.49 -6.54 -2.73
N GLU A 23 21.18 -5.48 -2.31
CA GLU A 23 20.72 -4.54 -1.27
C GLU A 23 19.47 -3.76 -1.70
N ARG A 24 19.21 -3.67 -3.01
CA ARG A 24 18.03 -3.03 -3.59
C ARG A 24 16.98 -4.02 -4.09
N GLY A 25 17.25 -5.33 -4.02
CA GLY A 25 16.36 -6.38 -4.48
C GLY A 25 15.97 -6.21 -5.94
N ALA A 26 16.94 -5.83 -6.78
CA ALA A 26 16.68 -5.39 -8.14
C ALA A 26 17.73 -5.85 -9.16
N PHE A 27 17.28 -6.01 -10.40
CA PHE A 27 18.06 -6.23 -11.60
C PHE A 27 17.81 -5.05 -12.53
N PHE A 28 18.86 -4.27 -12.80
CA PHE A 28 18.81 -3.10 -13.66
C PHE A 28 19.36 -3.41 -15.04
N ARG A 29 19.06 -2.53 -15.99
CA ARG A 29 19.75 -2.54 -17.29
C ARG A 29 21.25 -2.34 -17.07
N LEU A 30 22.06 -2.99 -17.90
CA LEU A 30 23.50 -2.77 -17.90
C LEU A 30 23.83 -1.32 -18.31
N PRO A 31 24.66 -0.59 -17.53
CA PRO A 31 25.04 0.77 -17.85
C PRO A 31 26.13 0.75 -18.94
N THR A 32 25.72 0.36 -20.16
CA THR A 32 26.58 0.15 -21.34
C THR A 32 27.41 1.36 -21.73
N GLU A 33 26.95 2.56 -21.37
CA GLU A 33 27.66 3.82 -21.63
C GLU A 33 28.88 4.02 -20.71
N THR A 34 28.92 3.32 -19.57
CA THR A 34 29.94 3.52 -18.52
C THR A 34 30.77 2.29 -18.21
N MET A 35 30.33 1.11 -18.63
CA MET A 35 31.10 -0.13 -18.46
C MET A 35 32.12 -0.33 -19.58
N GLY A 36 33.28 -0.90 -19.23
CA GLY A 36 34.26 -1.36 -20.21
C GLY A 36 35.03 -0.25 -20.94
N LEU A 37 35.00 0.99 -20.46
CA LEU A 37 35.64 2.14 -21.11
C LEU A 37 37.18 2.10 -21.13
N GLY A 38 37.81 1.12 -20.46
CA GLY A 38 39.28 0.97 -20.44
C GLY A 38 40.05 2.11 -19.75
N ASN A 39 39.35 3.05 -19.11
CA ASN A 39 39.92 4.24 -18.49
C ASN A 39 40.44 4.02 -17.04
N GLY A 40 40.53 2.77 -16.59
CA GLY A 40 40.94 2.42 -15.22
C GLY A 40 39.90 2.71 -14.14
N VAL A 41 38.68 3.14 -14.49
CA VAL A 41 37.63 3.48 -13.54
C VAL A 41 36.66 2.31 -13.35
N CYS A 42 36.53 1.84 -12.11
CA CYS A 42 35.53 0.83 -11.75
C CYS A 42 34.17 1.49 -11.44
N HIS A 43 33.12 1.13 -12.18
CA HIS A 43 31.76 1.64 -11.96
C HIS A 43 31.21 1.29 -10.56
N SER A 44 31.50 0.08 -10.06
CA SER A 44 31.08 -0.32 -8.71
C SER A 44 31.76 0.50 -7.61
N CYS A 45 33.06 0.83 -7.77
CA CYS A 45 33.76 1.73 -6.84
C CYS A 45 33.13 3.12 -6.84
N LYS A 46 32.83 3.68 -8.02
CA LYS A 46 32.15 4.97 -8.14
C LYS A 46 30.79 4.98 -7.45
N ILE A 47 29.98 3.93 -7.62
CA ILE A 47 28.68 3.83 -6.92
C ILE A 47 28.90 3.85 -5.40
N LYS A 48 29.80 3.02 -4.89
CA LYS A 48 30.09 2.94 -3.45
C LYS A 48 30.63 4.26 -2.89
N GLU A 49 31.53 4.91 -3.61
CA GLU A 49 32.05 6.24 -3.27
C GLU A 49 30.91 7.27 -3.23
N THR A 50 30.04 7.28 -4.24
CA THR A 50 28.88 8.17 -4.30
C THR A 50 27.91 7.93 -3.15
N GLU A 51 27.65 6.67 -2.77
CA GLU A 51 26.81 6.33 -1.62
C GLU A 51 27.45 6.76 -0.30
N THR A 52 28.74 6.50 -0.12
CA THR A 52 29.50 6.92 1.06
C THR A 52 29.52 8.44 1.19
N GLU A 53 29.69 9.16 0.08
CA GLU A 53 29.62 10.62 0.04
C GLU A 53 28.22 11.18 0.32
N LYS A 54 27.15 10.46 -0.07
CA LYS A 54 25.77 10.83 0.26
C LYS A 54 25.48 10.66 1.75
N GLU A 55 26.07 9.65 2.39
CA GLU A 55 25.91 9.42 3.83
C GLU A 55 26.75 10.37 4.69
N ALA A 56 27.81 10.95 4.13
CA ALA A 56 28.67 11.90 4.83
C ALA A 56 27.94 13.20 5.20
N LEU A 57 28.18 13.68 6.42
CA LEU A 57 27.72 15.00 6.87
C LEU A 57 28.66 16.07 6.30
N LYS A 58 28.10 17.01 5.53
CA LYS A 58 28.83 18.15 4.96
C LYS A 58 28.22 19.44 5.52
N LEU A 59 28.97 20.24 6.27
CA LEU A 59 28.53 21.55 6.74
C LEU A 59 28.73 22.59 5.64
N ASP A 60 27.79 23.53 5.51
CA ASP A 60 27.96 24.69 4.62
C ASP A 60 29.00 25.67 5.20
N SER A 61 29.81 26.24 4.31
CA SER A 61 30.79 27.29 4.58
C SER A 61 30.24 28.50 5.33
N CYS A 62 28.95 28.81 5.17
CA CYS A 62 28.27 29.93 5.80
C CYS A 62 27.70 29.60 7.20
N GLY A 63 27.80 28.34 7.67
CA GLY A 63 27.28 27.91 8.98
C GLY A 63 25.74 27.86 9.08
N ASN A 64 25.01 28.12 7.99
CA ASN A 64 23.55 28.22 7.97
C ASN A 64 22.85 26.97 7.40
N GLY A 65 23.61 25.95 7.04
CA GLY A 65 23.07 24.71 6.48
C GLY A 65 24.05 23.53 6.56
N PHE A 66 23.53 22.35 6.28
CA PHE A 66 24.31 21.11 6.17
C PHE A 66 23.63 20.13 5.21
N THR A 67 24.40 19.22 4.63
CA THR A 67 23.88 18.10 3.85
C THR A 67 24.06 16.81 4.65
N PHE A 68 23.00 16.03 4.76
CA PHE A 68 23.01 14.73 5.44
C PHE A 68 22.12 13.73 4.69
N LYS A 69 22.61 12.50 4.47
CA LYS A 69 21.92 11.47 3.68
C LYS A 69 21.45 11.99 2.30
N GLY A 70 22.30 12.78 1.64
CA GLY A 70 22.02 13.40 0.34
C GLY A 70 20.95 14.49 0.35
N THR A 71 20.42 14.89 1.51
CA THR A 71 19.43 15.98 1.64
C THR A 71 20.10 17.22 2.23
N GLU A 72 19.96 18.36 1.56
CA GLU A 72 20.40 19.67 2.09
C GLU A 72 19.38 20.19 3.10
N TYR A 73 19.82 20.69 4.26
CA TYR A 73 19.03 21.30 5.32
C TYR A 73 19.54 22.70 5.63
N ARG A 74 18.63 23.64 5.90
CA ARG A 74 18.93 25.03 6.25
C ARG A 74 18.21 25.43 7.52
N VAL A 75 18.78 26.40 8.24
CA VAL A 75 18.10 27.02 9.39
C VAL A 75 16.71 27.52 8.95
N HIS A 76 15.72 27.30 9.81
CA HIS A 76 14.27 27.48 9.61
C HIS A 76 13.54 26.44 8.78
N ASP A 77 14.22 25.44 8.20
CA ASP A 77 13.55 24.29 7.60
C ASP A 77 12.78 23.50 8.66
N PHE A 78 11.67 22.90 8.24
CA PHE A 78 10.93 21.93 9.03
C PHE A 78 11.46 20.52 8.77
N VAL A 79 11.67 19.77 9.84
CA VAL A 79 12.32 18.45 9.79
C VAL A 79 11.57 17.43 10.63
N TYR A 80 11.68 16.18 10.22
CA TYR A 80 11.32 15.03 11.06
C TYR A 80 12.51 14.64 11.92
N ILE A 81 12.23 14.38 13.20
CA ILE A 81 13.21 13.86 14.15
C ILE A 81 12.65 12.61 14.80
N SER A 82 13.50 11.60 15.00
CA SER A 82 13.11 10.37 15.69
C SER A 82 12.57 10.69 17.10
N PRO A 83 11.44 10.06 17.51
CA PRO A 83 10.85 10.27 18.84
C PRO A 83 11.80 9.88 19.98
N ASP A 84 12.75 8.98 19.75
CA ASP A 84 13.71 8.49 20.77
C ASP A 84 14.57 9.61 21.39
N PHE A 85 14.68 10.76 20.74
CA PHE A 85 15.48 11.89 21.22
C PHE A 85 14.72 12.89 22.12
N PHE A 86 13.42 12.68 22.34
CA PHE A 86 12.57 13.56 23.15
C PHE A 86 12.04 12.89 24.42
N GLU A 87 12.30 11.60 24.62
CA GLU A 87 11.80 10.85 25.77
C GLU A 87 12.72 10.99 27.01
N THR A 88 12.13 11.38 28.13
CA THR A 88 12.70 11.21 29.47
C THR A 88 12.38 9.80 29.97
N GLU A 89 13.37 8.91 29.96
CA GLU A 89 13.58 7.60 30.64
C GLU A 89 12.43 6.63 31.03
N GLU A 90 11.14 6.94 30.90
CA GLU A 90 10.07 5.95 31.11
C GLU A 90 9.59 5.43 29.75
N ARG A 91 10.39 4.52 29.17
CA ARG A 91 9.77 3.49 28.33
C ARG A 91 8.83 2.75 29.27
N ASP A 92 7.53 3.02 29.19
CA ASP A 92 6.55 2.06 29.63
C ASP A 92 6.99 0.73 29.03
N GLN A 93 7.40 -0.20 29.90
CA GLN A 93 7.80 -1.56 29.56
C GLN A 93 6.56 -2.37 29.11
N ALA A 94 5.65 -1.74 28.35
CA ALA A 94 4.71 -2.40 27.48
C ALA A 94 5.53 -3.12 26.41
N THR A 95 6.06 -4.28 26.81
CA THR A 95 6.59 -5.30 25.92
C THR A 95 5.65 -5.40 24.73
N PHE A 96 6.23 -5.22 23.53
CA PHE A 96 5.56 -5.37 22.25
C PHE A 96 4.62 -6.58 22.28
N LYS A 97 3.31 -6.33 22.35
CA LYS A 97 2.29 -7.37 22.17
C LYS A 97 1.87 -7.31 20.71
N GLY A 98 2.47 -8.18 19.90
CA GLY A 98 2.12 -8.30 18.48
C GLY A 98 0.60 -8.32 18.26
N GLY A 99 0.14 -7.44 17.36
CA GLY A 99 -1.28 -7.20 17.08
C GLY A 99 -1.84 -5.87 17.62
N ARG A 100 -1.01 -5.04 18.27
CA ARG A 100 -1.36 -3.66 18.63
C ARG A 100 -0.25 -2.71 18.21
N ASN A 101 -0.60 -1.58 17.58
CA ASN A 101 0.34 -0.49 17.25
C ASN A 101 0.78 0.31 18.50
N VAL A 102 0.58 -0.24 19.70
CA VAL A 102 0.86 0.38 21.00
C VAL A 102 2.36 0.54 21.18
N GLY A 103 2.78 1.74 21.57
CA GLY A 103 4.18 2.10 21.77
C GLY A 103 4.90 2.64 20.53
N LEU A 104 4.30 2.55 19.34
CA LEU A 104 4.85 3.17 18.14
C LEU A 104 4.48 4.65 18.08
N LYS A 105 5.46 5.51 17.81
CA LYS A 105 5.28 6.97 17.74
C LYS A 105 5.67 7.52 16.38
N ALA A 106 4.86 8.45 15.87
CA ALA A 106 5.22 9.21 14.67
C ALA A 106 6.48 10.05 14.93
N TYR A 107 7.13 10.49 13.87
CA TYR A 107 8.23 11.44 13.95
C TYR A 107 7.81 12.74 14.63
N VAL A 108 8.68 13.29 15.46
CA VAL A 108 8.48 14.62 16.02
C VAL A 108 8.72 15.65 14.92
N VAL A 109 7.75 16.55 14.73
CA VAL A 109 7.89 17.66 13.79
C VAL A 109 8.63 18.78 14.51
N CYS A 110 9.68 19.28 13.88
CA CYS A 110 10.48 20.35 14.45
C CYS A 110 10.82 21.42 13.42
N GLN A 111 11.07 22.64 13.88
CA GLN A 111 11.74 23.66 13.09
C GLN A 111 13.21 23.76 13.49
N LEU A 112 14.12 23.74 12.52
CA LEU A 112 15.54 23.91 12.77
C LEU A 112 15.84 25.37 13.13
N LEU A 113 16.49 25.61 14.26
CA LEU A 113 16.80 26.97 14.74
C LEU A 113 18.28 27.32 14.62
N GLU A 114 19.18 26.38 14.90
CA GLU A 114 20.63 26.63 14.94
C GLU A 114 21.39 25.32 14.74
N ILE A 115 22.54 25.39 14.06
CA ILE A 115 23.51 24.31 13.97
C ILE A 115 24.58 24.55 15.03
N VAL A 116 24.75 23.60 15.95
CA VAL A 116 25.70 23.72 17.07
C VAL A 116 27.00 23.03 16.68
N GLU A 117 28.01 23.82 16.31
CA GLU A 117 29.32 23.30 15.96
C GLU A 117 30.08 22.73 17.18
N PRO A 118 30.81 21.61 17.03
CA PRO A 118 31.69 21.12 18.08
C PRO A 118 32.85 22.11 18.30
N LYS A 119 33.05 22.54 19.56
CA LYS A 119 34.25 23.30 19.93
C LYS A 119 35.46 22.36 19.89
N ALA A 120 36.40 22.64 18.97
CA ALA A 120 37.71 22.01 18.74
C ALA A 120 37.75 20.80 17.76
N SER A 121 38.43 21.06 16.64
CA SER A 121 39.06 20.16 15.67
C SER A 121 39.11 18.66 16.00
N LYS A 122 38.24 17.89 15.35
CA LYS A 122 38.45 16.51 14.84
C LYS A 122 37.15 16.12 14.12
N GLU A 123 37.26 15.73 12.85
CA GLU A 123 36.21 15.23 11.92
C GLU A 123 34.73 15.48 12.33
N VAL A 124 34.04 16.30 11.53
CA VAL A 124 32.60 16.52 11.64
C VAL A 124 31.86 15.18 11.55
N CYS A 125 31.36 14.70 12.68
CA CYS A 125 30.66 13.43 12.77
C CYS A 125 29.15 13.67 13.04
N PRO A 126 28.23 12.96 12.35
CA PRO A 126 26.79 13.08 12.59
C PRO A 126 26.35 12.79 14.03
N LYS A 127 27.13 11.98 14.77
CA LYS A 127 26.84 11.62 16.16
C LYS A 127 27.21 12.70 17.16
N SER A 128 28.27 13.48 16.89
CA SER A 128 28.76 14.53 17.80
C SER A 128 28.16 15.90 17.48
N SER A 129 27.79 16.14 16.23
CA SER A 129 27.17 17.38 15.76
C SER A 129 25.72 17.47 16.21
N LYS A 130 25.33 18.60 16.80
CA LYS A 130 23.97 18.81 17.34
C LYS A 130 23.29 19.99 16.65
N VAL A 131 21.97 20.00 16.71
CA VAL A 131 21.13 21.11 16.25
C VAL A 131 20.20 21.54 17.38
N LYS A 132 19.87 22.83 17.43
CA LYS A 132 18.75 23.33 18.23
C LYS A 132 17.49 23.32 17.39
N VAL A 133 16.42 22.79 17.97
CA VAL A 133 15.16 22.57 17.25
C VAL A 133 13.98 23.01 18.11
N GLN A 134 13.01 23.67 17.48
CA GLN A 134 11.72 24.01 18.09
C GLN A 134 10.76 22.84 17.89
N ARG A 135 10.24 22.26 18.97
CA ARG A 135 9.28 21.16 18.87
C ARG A 135 7.89 21.67 18.49
N PHE A 136 7.21 20.94 17.59
CA PHE A 136 5.77 21.02 17.39
C PHE A 136 5.12 19.77 18.01
N PHE A 137 4.03 19.98 18.73
CA PHE A 137 3.23 18.89 19.32
C PHE A 137 2.20 18.39 18.32
N ARG A 138 1.89 17.11 18.37
CA ARG A 138 0.82 16.50 17.57
C ARG A 138 -0.43 16.31 18.43
N PRO A 139 -1.62 16.15 17.84
CA PRO A 139 -2.84 15.78 18.56
C PRO A 139 -2.65 14.60 19.53
N GLU A 140 -1.92 13.56 19.10
CA GLU A 140 -1.59 12.37 19.90
C GLU A 140 -0.61 12.62 21.05
N ASP A 141 0.14 13.73 21.03
CA ASP A 141 0.94 14.14 22.19
C ASP A 141 0.07 14.78 23.29
N ILE A 142 -1.15 15.23 22.94
CA ILE A 142 -2.09 15.87 23.87
C ILE A 142 -3.02 14.81 24.48
N SER A 143 -3.76 14.06 23.66
CA SER A 143 -4.59 12.93 24.11
C SER A 143 -5.06 12.05 22.94
N ALA A 144 -5.50 10.82 23.25
CA ALA A 144 -6.08 9.91 22.25
C ALA A 144 -7.39 10.46 21.65
N GLU A 145 -8.22 11.10 22.46
CA GLU A 145 -9.48 11.73 22.04
C GLU A 145 -9.21 12.89 21.09
N LYS A 146 -8.17 13.69 21.39
CA LYS A 146 -7.75 14.79 20.53
C LYS A 146 -7.22 14.26 19.19
N ALA A 147 -6.43 13.18 19.21
CA ALA A 147 -5.96 12.51 18.00
C ALA A 147 -7.09 11.90 17.16
N TYR A 148 -8.14 11.39 17.80
CA TYR A 148 -9.30 10.82 17.12
C TYR A 148 -10.09 11.85 16.32
N CYS A 149 -10.28 13.07 16.81
CA CYS A 149 -11.12 14.09 16.15
C CYS A 149 -10.36 15.07 15.24
N SER A 150 -9.03 15.13 15.33
CA SER A 150 -8.18 16.08 14.60
C SER A 150 -7.79 15.59 13.20
N ASP A 151 -7.36 16.50 12.32
CA ASP A 151 -6.72 16.12 11.04
C ASP A 151 -5.35 15.50 11.34
N ILE A 152 -4.97 14.46 10.60
CA ILE A 152 -3.70 13.76 10.81
C ILE A 152 -2.46 14.62 10.51
N ARG A 153 -2.64 15.74 9.80
CA ARG A 153 -1.60 16.73 9.47
C ARG A 153 -1.57 17.92 10.43
N GLU A 154 -2.46 17.96 11.43
CA GLU A 154 -2.48 19.05 12.40
C GLU A 154 -1.28 18.95 13.34
N VAL A 155 -0.62 20.08 13.60
CA VAL A 155 0.43 20.23 14.61
C VAL A 155 0.23 21.53 15.38
N TYR A 156 0.81 21.59 16.57
CA TYR A 156 0.73 22.71 17.50
C TYR A 156 2.12 23.28 17.74
N TYR A 157 2.24 24.59 17.55
CA TYR A 157 3.47 25.29 17.92
C TYR A 157 3.70 25.19 19.43
N SER A 158 4.95 25.08 19.87
CA SER A 158 5.34 25.17 21.27
C SER A 158 6.60 26.02 21.39
N GLU A 159 6.86 26.58 22.57
CA GLU A 159 8.08 27.32 22.89
C GLU A 159 9.23 26.40 23.36
N GLN A 160 9.00 25.08 23.48
CA GLN A 160 10.03 24.12 23.88
C GLN A 160 11.13 23.88 22.83
N VAL A 161 12.35 24.31 23.15
CA VAL A 161 13.55 24.12 22.32
C VAL A 161 14.40 22.99 22.86
N PHE A 162 14.81 22.08 21.98
CA PHE A 162 15.64 20.92 22.30
C PHE A 162 16.98 20.97 21.57
N ARG A 163 17.99 20.29 22.13
CA ARG A 163 19.28 20.04 21.47
C ARG A 163 19.39 18.57 21.11
N VAL A 164 19.34 18.25 19.83
CA VAL A 164 19.32 16.86 19.32
C VAL A 164 20.49 16.62 18.36
N PRO A 165 21.04 15.40 18.29
CA PRO A 165 22.11 15.09 17.35
C PRO A 165 21.58 15.05 15.91
N ILE A 166 22.40 15.40 14.93
CA ILE A 166 22.02 15.41 13.50
C ILE A 166 21.57 14.02 13.03
N ILE A 167 22.16 12.95 13.57
CA ILE A 167 21.76 11.58 13.26
C ILE A 167 20.29 11.27 13.58
N GLY A 168 19.65 12.06 14.45
CA GLY A 168 18.23 11.92 14.76
C GLY A 168 17.29 12.52 13.71
N ILE A 169 17.82 13.25 12.72
CA ILE A 169 17.04 13.81 11.62
C ILE A 169 16.72 12.71 10.60
N GLU A 170 15.43 12.54 10.35
CA GLU A 170 14.89 11.45 9.53
C GLU A 170 14.44 11.93 8.15
N GLY A 171 14.27 13.24 7.95
CA GLY A 171 13.87 13.81 6.68
C GLY A 171 13.37 15.25 6.81
N LYS A 172 12.94 15.82 5.70
CA LYS A 172 12.27 17.12 5.65
C LYS A 172 10.76 16.98 5.67
N CYS A 173 10.11 17.99 6.23
CA CYS A 173 8.69 18.19 6.10
C CYS A 173 8.43 19.68 5.89
N ASP A 174 7.15 20.05 5.81
CA ASP A 174 6.75 21.44 5.72
C ASP A 174 5.60 21.72 6.69
N VAL A 175 5.56 22.92 7.28
CA VAL A 175 4.47 23.35 8.17
C VAL A 175 3.92 24.68 7.69
N ARG A 176 2.63 24.71 7.37
CA ARG A 176 1.94 25.85 6.75
C ARG A 176 0.76 26.34 7.58
N LYS A 177 0.17 27.45 7.17
CA LYS A 177 -1.19 27.80 7.61
C LYS A 177 -2.18 26.91 6.87
N LYS A 178 -3.31 26.58 7.51
CA LYS A 178 -4.33 25.72 6.91
C LYS A 178 -4.91 26.28 5.61
N LEU A 179 -5.08 27.59 5.53
CA LEU A 179 -5.56 28.31 4.34
C LEU A 179 -4.58 28.22 3.15
N ASP A 180 -3.31 27.91 3.40
CA ASP A 180 -2.26 27.76 2.39
C ASP A 180 -2.06 26.30 1.97
N LEU A 181 -2.90 25.38 2.47
CA LEU A 181 -2.93 24.01 1.99
C LEU A 181 -3.67 23.95 0.65
N PRO A 182 -3.21 23.14 -0.32
CA PRO A 182 -3.98 22.88 -1.54
C PRO A 182 -5.37 22.31 -1.19
N SER A 183 -6.36 22.55 -2.05
CA SER A 183 -7.72 22.04 -1.87
C SER A 183 -7.70 20.53 -1.64
N MET A 184 -8.61 20.06 -0.79
CA MET A 184 -8.76 18.65 -0.42
C MET A 184 -9.40 17.82 -1.55
N ASP A 185 -9.04 18.07 -2.81
CA ASP A 185 -9.61 17.38 -3.95
C ASP A 185 -8.96 16.00 -4.09
N SER A 186 -9.75 14.94 -3.80
CA SER A 186 -9.62 13.49 -4.13
C SER A 186 -8.27 12.75 -3.90
N ARG A 187 -7.14 13.45 -3.72
CA ARG A 187 -5.80 12.89 -3.57
C ARG A 187 -5.50 12.53 -2.11
N PRO A 188 -4.90 11.36 -1.83
CA PRO A 188 -4.31 11.01 -0.53
C PRO A 188 -3.20 11.98 -0.10
N VAL A 189 -3.56 13.09 0.57
CA VAL A 189 -2.59 14.10 1.10
C VAL A 189 -1.58 13.54 2.12
N ILE A 190 -1.76 12.29 2.58
CA ILE A 190 -0.82 11.57 3.46
C ILE A 190 0.54 11.26 2.80
N PHE A 191 0.75 11.61 1.53
CA PHE A 191 2.02 11.38 0.84
C PHE A 191 2.83 12.66 0.57
N ASP A 192 2.38 13.83 1.06
CA ASP A 192 2.95 15.12 0.67
C ASP A 192 3.91 15.72 1.71
N HIS A 193 4.13 15.07 2.86
CA HIS A 193 4.99 15.54 3.96
C HIS A 193 4.69 16.98 4.44
N VAL A 194 3.45 17.45 4.25
CA VAL A 194 2.98 18.77 4.67
C VAL A 194 2.05 18.69 5.87
N PHE A 195 2.32 19.51 6.88
CA PHE A 195 1.50 19.74 8.08
C PHE A 195 0.95 21.16 8.10
N PHE A 196 0.00 21.41 8.99
CA PHE A 196 -0.47 22.75 9.28
C PHE A 196 -0.56 23.05 10.76
N CYS A 197 -0.37 24.33 11.09
CA CYS A 197 -0.41 24.84 12.45
C CYS A 197 -1.28 26.10 12.51
N GLU A 198 -2.30 26.08 13.36
CA GLU A 198 -3.17 27.24 13.64
C GLU A 198 -3.14 27.67 15.12
N HIS A 199 -2.58 26.82 15.98
CA HIS A 199 -2.65 26.97 17.42
C HIS A 199 -1.29 26.72 18.08
N LEU A 200 -1.13 27.28 19.27
CA LEU A 200 -0.02 27.03 20.18
C LEU A 200 -0.48 26.07 21.28
N TYR A 201 0.35 25.11 21.66
CA TYR A 201 0.14 24.25 22.81
C TYR A 201 1.16 24.55 23.91
N ASP A 202 0.65 24.83 25.10
CA ASP A 202 1.40 25.06 26.34
C ASP A 202 1.36 23.76 27.17
N PRO A 203 2.41 22.92 27.12
CA PRO A 203 2.41 21.61 27.76
C PRO A 203 2.38 21.71 29.30
N ASP A 204 2.94 22.77 29.88
CA ASP A 204 3.00 22.94 31.34
C ASP A 204 1.61 23.25 31.91
N LYS A 205 0.76 23.95 31.15
CA LYS A 205 -0.63 24.27 31.52
C LYS A 205 -1.67 23.34 30.90
N GLY A 206 -1.26 22.46 29.99
CA GLY A 206 -2.17 21.63 29.20
C GLY A 206 -3.14 22.44 28.33
N ALA A 207 -2.77 23.65 27.90
CA ALA A 207 -3.68 24.62 27.27
C ALA A 207 -3.36 24.86 25.80
N ILE A 208 -4.41 24.87 24.95
CA ILE A 208 -4.32 25.26 23.53
C ILE A 208 -4.74 26.72 23.39
N LYS A 209 -3.92 27.53 22.73
CA LYS A 209 -4.11 28.97 22.53
C LYS A 209 -4.00 29.32 21.04
N GLN A 210 -4.47 30.50 20.66
CA GLN A 210 -4.30 31.00 19.29
C GLN A 210 -2.81 31.18 18.96
N LEU A 211 -2.40 30.83 17.74
CA LEU A 211 -1.03 31.03 17.30
C LEU A 211 -0.68 32.54 17.26
N PRO A 212 0.42 32.98 17.88
CA PRO A 212 0.84 34.39 17.81
C PRO A 212 1.16 34.83 16.38
N ALA A 213 0.77 36.06 16.01
CA ALA A 213 0.89 36.57 14.64
C ALA A 213 2.35 36.72 14.14
N ASN A 214 3.32 36.80 15.06
CA ASN A 214 4.75 36.91 14.77
C ASN A 214 5.41 35.58 14.37
N ILE A 215 4.73 34.44 14.55
CA ILE A 215 5.26 33.13 14.16
C ILE A 215 5.18 32.99 12.63
N LYS A 216 6.33 32.84 12.00
CA LYS A 216 6.46 32.64 10.54
C LYS A 216 6.43 31.15 10.21
N LEU A 217 5.39 30.75 9.49
CA LEU A 217 5.27 29.42 8.86
C LEU A 217 5.63 29.51 7.38
N SER A 218 5.81 28.36 6.71
CA SER A 218 6.11 28.32 5.28
C SER A 218 4.98 28.91 4.44
N LEU A 219 5.35 29.68 3.42
CA LEU A 219 4.44 30.27 2.44
C LEU A 219 4.36 29.39 1.18
N LEU A 220 3.19 29.38 0.53
CA LEU A 220 2.99 28.76 -0.79
C LEU A 220 3.98 29.31 -1.83
N LYS A 221 4.94 28.50 -2.27
CA LYS A 221 5.86 28.84 -3.37
C LYS A 221 5.18 28.89 -4.75
N GLU A 222 3.99 28.32 -4.90
CA GLU A 222 3.32 28.11 -6.20
C GLU A 222 2.54 29.31 -6.75
N ARG A 223 2.19 30.33 -5.93
CA ARG A 223 1.41 31.49 -6.45
C ARG A 223 2.14 32.32 -7.51
N ALA A 224 3.47 32.28 -7.59
CA ALA A 224 4.22 33.09 -8.55
C ALA A 224 4.06 32.62 -10.00
N LEU A 225 3.83 31.32 -10.25
CA LEU A 225 3.63 30.77 -11.60
C LEU A 225 2.16 30.85 -12.05
N ASP A 226 1.23 30.58 -11.15
CA ASP A 226 -0.21 30.54 -11.48
C ASP A 226 -0.82 31.94 -11.66
N ASP A 227 -0.37 32.95 -10.90
CA ASP A 227 -0.84 34.33 -11.10
C ASP A 227 -0.30 34.95 -12.40
N ALA A 228 0.85 34.50 -12.89
CA ALA A 228 1.38 34.88 -14.20
C ALA A 228 0.55 34.29 -15.36
N LEU A 229 0.01 33.07 -15.18
CA LEU A 229 -0.90 32.43 -16.13
C LEU A 229 -2.32 33.02 -16.09
N LYS A 230 -2.86 33.30 -14.89
CA LYS A 230 -4.19 33.92 -14.72
C LYS A 230 -4.25 35.36 -15.20
N ARG A 231 -3.14 36.12 -15.14
CA ARG A 231 -3.07 37.48 -15.72
C ARG A 231 -3.07 37.49 -17.25
N LYS A 232 -2.78 36.37 -17.93
CA LYS A 232 -2.87 36.26 -19.39
C LYS A 232 -4.26 35.88 -19.91
N LYS A 233 -5.17 35.32 -19.09
CA LYS A 233 -6.51 34.86 -19.50
C LYS A 233 -7.65 35.89 -19.28
N LYS A 234 -7.36 37.18 -19.03
CA LYS A 234 -8.38 38.24 -19.04
C LYS A 234 -8.53 38.87 -20.42
N GLY A 235 -9.00 38.07 -21.38
CA GLY A 235 -9.47 38.52 -22.69
C GLY A 235 -10.80 37.81 -22.99
N LYS A 236 -11.83 38.58 -23.37
CA LYS A 236 -13.22 38.14 -23.60
C LYS A 236 -13.32 36.91 -24.52
N GLY A 237 -14.05 35.86 -24.09
CA GLY A 237 -14.45 34.71 -24.91
C GLY A 237 -15.85 34.22 -24.51
N LYS A 238 -16.68 33.87 -25.49
CA LYS A 238 -18.12 33.56 -25.38
C LYS A 238 -18.36 32.12 -24.91
N GLU A 239 -19.55 31.87 -24.35
CA GLU A 239 -20.05 30.61 -23.72
C GLU A 239 -20.01 29.32 -24.58
N GLY A 240 -19.43 29.33 -25.80
CA GLY A 240 -19.26 28.14 -26.66
C GLY A 240 -17.85 27.55 -26.70
N GLU A 241 -16.82 28.22 -26.15
CA GLU A 241 -15.42 27.73 -26.13
C GLU A 241 -15.07 26.88 -24.89
N VAL A 242 -15.91 26.93 -23.84
CA VAL A 242 -15.61 26.30 -22.55
C VAL A 242 -15.68 24.77 -22.61
N ASP A 243 -16.62 24.20 -23.36
CA ASP A 243 -16.74 22.75 -23.53
C ASP A 243 -15.60 22.16 -24.37
N ALA A 244 -15.12 22.89 -25.38
CA ALA A 244 -13.97 22.48 -26.19
C ALA A 244 -12.66 22.56 -25.40
N GLU A 245 -12.44 23.63 -24.61
CA GLU A 245 -11.27 23.77 -23.73
C GLU A 245 -11.24 22.71 -22.61
N ILE A 246 -12.40 22.31 -22.06
CA ILE A 246 -12.48 21.21 -21.08
C ILE A 246 -12.14 19.89 -21.75
N THR A 247 -12.67 19.61 -22.94
CA THR A 247 -12.39 18.37 -23.68
C THR A 247 -10.91 18.26 -24.05
N GLU A 248 -10.29 19.34 -24.55
CA GLU A 248 -8.84 19.37 -24.85
C GLU A 248 -7.96 19.25 -23.60
N ALA A 249 -8.36 19.85 -22.46
CA ALA A 249 -7.63 19.72 -21.20
C ALA A 249 -7.73 18.30 -20.60
N THR A 250 -8.88 17.64 -20.76
CA THR A 250 -9.11 16.26 -20.32
C THR A 250 -8.32 15.29 -21.20
N ASP A 251 -8.27 15.53 -22.51
CA ASP A 251 -7.44 14.78 -23.46
C ASP A 251 -5.94 14.98 -23.24
N ALA A 252 -5.49 16.19 -22.89
CA ALA A 252 -4.10 16.46 -22.55
C ALA A 252 -3.67 15.79 -21.23
N LEU A 253 -4.58 15.68 -20.26
CA LEU A 253 -4.37 14.96 -19.00
C LEU A 253 -4.34 13.44 -19.21
N ASN A 254 -5.23 12.93 -20.08
CA ASN A 254 -5.29 11.52 -20.46
C ASN A 254 -4.10 11.05 -21.30
N LYS A 255 -3.53 11.92 -22.15
CA LYS A 255 -2.30 11.65 -22.92
C LYS A 255 -1.05 11.37 -22.06
N LYS A 256 -1.07 11.69 -20.75
CA LYS A 256 0.03 11.41 -19.83
C LYS A 256 -0.12 10.11 -19.03
N ARG A 257 -1.27 9.45 -19.10
CA ARG A 257 -1.53 8.20 -18.36
C ARG A 257 -1.19 6.99 -19.22
N LEU A 258 -0.69 5.93 -18.57
CA LEU A 258 -0.43 4.66 -19.23
C LEU A 258 -1.76 3.98 -19.55
N ALA A 259 -1.93 3.52 -20.79
CA ALA A 259 -3.05 2.67 -21.16
C ALA A 259 -2.86 1.29 -20.51
N THR A 260 -3.75 0.94 -19.59
CA THR A 260 -3.53 -0.19 -18.67
C THR A 260 -4.48 -1.36 -18.94
N LEU A 261 -3.92 -2.57 -18.87
CA LEU A 261 -4.65 -3.84 -18.83
C LEU A 261 -4.50 -4.47 -17.43
N ASP A 262 -5.61 -4.59 -16.70
CA ASP A 262 -5.66 -5.25 -15.38
C ASP A 262 -6.12 -6.70 -15.52
N ILE A 263 -5.26 -7.66 -15.21
CA ILE A 263 -5.55 -9.09 -15.30
C ILE A 263 -5.75 -9.64 -13.91
N PHE A 264 -6.79 -10.44 -13.71
CA PHE A 264 -7.26 -10.86 -12.38
C PHE A 264 -7.70 -9.64 -11.56
N ALA A 265 -8.46 -8.75 -12.19
CA ALA A 265 -8.77 -7.42 -11.68
C ALA A 265 -9.55 -7.44 -10.36
N GLY A 266 -10.24 -8.54 -10.05
CA GLY A 266 -11.12 -8.66 -8.89
C GLY A 266 -12.18 -7.56 -8.93
N CYS A 267 -12.42 -6.92 -7.79
CA CYS A 267 -13.32 -5.77 -7.75
C CYS A 267 -12.64 -4.44 -8.11
N GLY A 268 -11.34 -4.40 -8.44
CA GLY A 268 -10.65 -3.19 -8.90
C GLY A 268 -9.82 -2.42 -7.88
N GLY A 269 -9.52 -2.99 -6.70
CA GLY A 269 -8.76 -2.26 -5.65
C GLY A 269 -7.35 -1.83 -6.05
N LEU A 270 -6.65 -2.61 -6.89
CA LEU A 270 -5.34 -2.24 -7.43
C LEU A 270 -5.48 -1.10 -8.45
N SER A 271 -6.40 -1.25 -9.40
CA SER A 271 -6.72 -0.24 -10.42
C SER A 271 -7.17 1.09 -9.83
N ASP A 272 -8.07 1.10 -8.83
CA ASP A 272 -8.52 2.32 -8.14
C ASP A 272 -7.34 3.14 -7.59
N GLY A 273 -6.42 2.49 -6.88
CA GLY A 273 -5.26 3.18 -6.33
C GLY A 273 -4.34 3.75 -7.41
N LEU A 274 -4.04 2.97 -8.45
CA LEU A 274 -3.17 3.37 -9.57
C LEU A 274 -3.77 4.51 -10.39
N GLU A 275 -5.08 4.49 -10.65
CA GLU A 275 -5.80 5.55 -11.37
C GLU A 275 -5.86 6.84 -10.56
N ARG A 276 -6.12 6.74 -9.24
CA ARG A 276 -6.12 7.91 -8.35
C ARG A 276 -4.75 8.56 -8.22
N ALA A 277 -3.65 7.80 -8.39
CA ALA A 277 -2.30 8.37 -8.50
C ALA A 277 -2.09 9.18 -9.79
N GLY A 278 -3.01 9.08 -10.75
CA GLY A 278 -2.98 9.79 -12.02
C GLY A 278 -1.93 9.28 -12.98
N VAL A 279 -1.49 8.02 -12.82
CA VAL A 279 -0.46 7.38 -13.66
C VAL A 279 -1.05 6.35 -14.62
N SER A 280 -2.17 5.74 -14.24
CA SER A 280 -2.84 4.66 -14.97
C SER A 280 -4.19 5.12 -15.49
N LEU A 281 -4.58 4.62 -16.66
CA LEU A 281 -5.93 4.64 -17.18
C LEU A 281 -6.29 3.20 -17.57
N THR A 282 -7.10 2.52 -16.76
CA THR A 282 -7.46 1.12 -17.04
C THR A 282 -8.46 1.08 -18.18
N LYS A 283 -8.00 0.65 -19.35
CA LYS A 283 -8.83 0.54 -20.55
C LYS A 283 -9.45 -0.84 -20.67
N TRP A 284 -8.76 -1.86 -20.16
CA TRP A 284 -9.18 -3.25 -20.24
C TRP A 284 -8.97 -3.93 -18.89
N ALA A 285 -9.91 -4.78 -18.51
CA ALA A 285 -9.80 -5.61 -17.33
C ALA A 285 -10.33 -7.03 -17.60
N ILE A 286 -9.66 -8.03 -17.04
CA ILE A 286 -10.03 -9.44 -17.17
C ILE A 286 -10.25 -10.01 -15.77
N GLU A 287 -11.43 -10.57 -15.51
CA GLU A 287 -11.78 -11.25 -14.26
C GLU A 287 -12.63 -12.48 -14.58
N TYR A 288 -12.40 -13.58 -13.88
CA TYR A 288 -13.15 -14.80 -14.11
C TYR A 288 -14.48 -14.80 -13.33
N GLU A 289 -14.49 -14.27 -12.11
CA GLU A 289 -15.68 -14.26 -11.25
C GLU A 289 -16.61 -13.10 -11.61
N GLU A 290 -17.74 -13.39 -12.25
CA GLU A 290 -18.73 -12.40 -12.69
C GLU A 290 -19.12 -11.36 -11.62
N PRO A 291 -19.42 -11.71 -10.34
CA PRO A 291 -19.72 -10.70 -9.33
C PRO A 291 -18.58 -9.71 -9.08
N ALA A 292 -17.32 -10.14 -9.22
CA ALA A 292 -16.17 -9.26 -9.07
C ALA A 292 -16.01 -8.36 -10.30
N GLY A 293 -16.16 -8.90 -11.51
CA GLY A 293 -16.17 -8.13 -12.75
C GLY A 293 -17.28 -7.08 -12.79
N GLU A 294 -18.50 -7.41 -12.33
CA GLU A 294 -19.58 -6.44 -12.21
C GLU A 294 -19.26 -5.34 -11.18
N ALA A 295 -18.62 -5.69 -10.07
CA ALA A 295 -18.13 -4.68 -9.12
C ALA A 295 -17.07 -3.78 -9.77
N PHE A 296 -16.14 -4.32 -10.54
CA PHE A 296 -15.14 -3.55 -11.28
C PHE A 296 -15.82 -2.55 -12.22
N LYS A 297 -16.74 -3.02 -13.08
CA LYS A 297 -17.49 -2.21 -14.05
C LYS A 297 -18.28 -1.07 -13.41
N LEU A 298 -18.84 -1.29 -12.22
CA LEU A 298 -19.59 -0.26 -11.47
C LEU A 298 -18.71 0.92 -11.01
N ASN A 299 -17.40 0.70 -10.85
CA ASN A 299 -16.44 1.71 -10.37
C ASN A 299 -15.48 2.22 -11.46
N HIS A 300 -15.31 1.46 -12.55
CA HIS A 300 -14.47 1.80 -13.70
C HIS A 300 -15.31 1.75 -15.00
N PRO A 301 -16.30 2.63 -15.18
CA PRO A 301 -17.27 2.53 -16.28
C PRO A 301 -16.68 2.76 -17.68
N GLU A 302 -15.52 3.40 -17.75
CA GLU A 302 -14.78 3.63 -19.01
C GLU A 302 -13.95 2.41 -19.45
N ALA A 303 -13.71 1.46 -18.54
CA ALA A 303 -12.94 0.26 -18.82
C ALA A 303 -13.79 -0.83 -19.47
N LEU A 304 -13.21 -1.53 -20.44
CA LEU A 304 -13.80 -2.73 -21.03
C LEU A 304 -13.52 -3.93 -20.10
N MET A 305 -14.57 -4.43 -19.48
CA MET A 305 -14.51 -5.53 -18.52
C MET A 305 -14.86 -6.86 -19.19
N PHE A 306 -13.90 -7.78 -19.26
CA PHE A 306 -14.08 -9.14 -19.78
C PHE A 306 -14.23 -10.13 -18.62
N ALA A 307 -15.48 -10.54 -18.36
CA ALA A 307 -15.80 -11.54 -17.33
C ALA A 307 -15.53 -12.96 -17.86
N ASN A 308 -14.26 -13.32 -18.07
CA ASN A 308 -13.87 -14.57 -18.72
C ASN A 308 -12.50 -15.09 -18.25
N ASN A 309 -12.15 -16.31 -18.64
CA ASN A 309 -10.84 -16.90 -18.39
C ASN A 309 -9.76 -16.17 -19.22
N CYS A 310 -8.73 -15.67 -18.55
CA CYS A 310 -7.63 -14.93 -19.21
C CYS A 310 -6.93 -15.71 -20.33
N ASN A 311 -6.88 -17.05 -20.27
CA ASN A 311 -6.29 -17.88 -21.34
C ASN A 311 -7.16 -17.86 -22.61
N VAL A 312 -8.48 -17.81 -22.46
CA VAL A 312 -9.43 -17.67 -23.58
C VAL A 312 -9.25 -16.31 -24.24
N ILE A 313 -9.18 -15.25 -23.41
CA ILE A 313 -8.98 -13.88 -23.89
C ILE A 313 -7.63 -13.71 -24.59
N LEU A 314 -6.53 -14.23 -24.03
CA LEU A 314 -5.21 -14.16 -24.69
C LEU A 314 -5.20 -14.87 -26.03
N ARG A 315 -5.80 -16.08 -26.11
CA ARG A 315 -5.91 -16.80 -27.37
C ARG A 315 -6.71 -16.03 -28.40
N ALA A 316 -7.85 -15.45 -28.01
CA ALA A 316 -8.67 -14.64 -28.90
C ALA A 316 -7.92 -13.40 -29.41
N ILE A 317 -7.14 -12.74 -28.55
CA ILE A 317 -6.25 -11.63 -28.94
C ILE A 317 -5.25 -12.09 -30.01
N MET A 318 -4.53 -13.20 -29.75
CA MET A 318 -3.52 -13.72 -30.68
C MET A 318 -4.15 -14.14 -32.02
N ALA A 319 -5.32 -14.79 -31.98
CA ALA A 319 -6.07 -15.13 -33.19
C ALA A 319 -6.48 -13.87 -33.98
N ALA A 320 -7.00 -12.85 -33.31
CA ALA A 320 -7.43 -11.59 -33.94
C ALA A 320 -6.25 -10.77 -34.51
N CYS A 321 -5.03 -11.00 -34.01
CA CYS A 321 -3.80 -10.38 -34.53
C CYS A 321 -3.10 -11.22 -35.61
N GLY A 322 -3.54 -12.46 -35.85
CA GLY A 322 -2.94 -13.36 -36.83
C GLY A 322 -1.76 -14.20 -36.30
N ASP A 323 -1.57 -14.25 -34.98
CA ASP A 323 -0.44 -14.91 -34.31
C ASP A 323 -0.85 -16.27 -33.69
N ILE A 324 -1.85 -16.94 -34.25
CA ILE A 324 -2.41 -18.18 -33.68
C ILE A 324 -1.41 -19.34 -33.67
N ASP A 325 -0.48 -19.37 -34.63
CA ASP A 325 0.53 -20.41 -34.76
C ASP A 325 1.54 -20.40 -33.60
N ASP A 326 1.74 -19.24 -32.98
CA ASP A 326 2.59 -19.06 -31.80
C ASP A 326 1.82 -19.27 -30.47
N CYS A 327 0.50 -19.46 -30.54
CA CYS A 327 -0.36 -19.59 -29.36
C CYS A 327 -0.52 -21.05 -28.92
N ILE A 328 0.25 -21.46 -27.91
CA ILE A 328 0.06 -22.75 -27.23
C ILE A 328 -1.03 -22.59 -26.16
N SER A 329 -2.22 -23.14 -26.42
CA SER A 329 -3.33 -23.15 -25.46
C SER A 329 -3.94 -24.54 -25.26
N THR A 330 -4.76 -24.69 -24.22
CA THR A 330 -5.57 -25.89 -24.07
C THR A 330 -6.64 -25.98 -25.16
N PRO A 331 -7.13 -27.20 -25.51
CA PRO A 331 -8.24 -27.37 -26.45
C PRO A 331 -9.52 -26.65 -25.97
N GLU A 332 -9.77 -26.65 -24.67
CA GLU A 332 -10.92 -25.95 -24.07
C GLU A 332 -10.83 -24.43 -24.29
N ALA A 333 -9.64 -23.82 -24.06
CA ALA A 333 -9.47 -22.40 -24.31
C ALA A 333 -9.63 -22.07 -25.80
N ALA A 334 -9.27 -23.00 -26.69
CA ALA A 334 -9.47 -22.85 -28.12
C ALA A 334 -10.94 -22.82 -28.53
N GLU A 335 -11.70 -23.80 -28.09
CA GLU A 335 -13.13 -23.88 -28.38
C GLU A 335 -13.90 -22.69 -27.81
N LEU A 336 -13.53 -22.21 -26.61
CA LEU A 336 -14.18 -21.05 -25.99
C LEU A 336 -13.82 -19.74 -26.69
N ALA A 337 -12.58 -19.59 -27.18
CA ALA A 337 -12.16 -18.37 -27.88
C ALA A 337 -12.89 -18.20 -29.21
N GLU A 338 -13.15 -19.29 -29.93
CA GLU A 338 -13.92 -19.28 -31.20
C GLU A 338 -15.41 -18.91 -31.00
N LYS A 339 -15.92 -19.05 -29.78
CA LYS A 339 -17.31 -18.72 -29.42
C LYS A 339 -17.49 -17.29 -28.94
N LEU A 340 -16.42 -16.51 -28.80
CA LEU A 340 -16.52 -15.09 -28.44
C LEU A 340 -17.23 -14.32 -29.55
N ASP A 341 -18.01 -13.31 -29.16
CA ASP A 341 -18.75 -12.54 -30.13
C ASP A 341 -17.84 -11.57 -30.90
N GLU A 342 -18.22 -11.21 -32.14
CA GLU A 342 -17.42 -10.30 -32.98
C GLU A 342 -17.19 -8.93 -32.32
N LYS A 343 -18.14 -8.48 -31.47
CA LYS A 343 -18.04 -7.19 -30.80
C LYS A 343 -16.99 -7.23 -29.69
N GLU A 344 -16.92 -8.30 -28.91
CA GLU A 344 -15.90 -8.58 -27.90
C GLU A 344 -14.54 -8.62 -28.58
N ILE A 345 -14.40 -9.40 -29.66
CA ILE A 345 -13.16 -9.54 -30.42
C ILE A 345 -12.66 -8.17 -30.92
N ASN A 346 -13.55 -7.34 -31.48
CA ASN A 346 -13.19 -6.01 -31.97
C ASN A 346 -12.75 -5.03 -30.86
N ASN A 347 -13.11 -5.30 -29.61
CA ASN A 347 -12.77 -4.48 -28.45
C ASN A 347 -11.57 -5.02 -27.65
N LEU A 348 -10.99 -6.16 -28.06
CA LEU A 348 -9.81 -6.74 -27.42
C LEU A 348 -8.57 -5.83 -27.59
N PRO A 349 -7.71 -5.74 -26.55
CA PRO A 349 -6.46 -4.99 -26.66
C PRO A 349 -5.50 -5.63 -27.65
N LYS A 350 -4.75 -4.81 -28.40
CA LYS A 350 -3.72 -5.26 -29.34
C LYS A 350 -2.31 -4.84 -28.88
N PRO A 351 -1.25 -5.57 -29.26
CA PRO A 351 0.12 -5.12 -29.07
C PRO A 351 0.33 -3.67 -29.54
N GLY A 352 1.08 -2.88 -28.78
CA GLY A 352 1.25 -1.44 -29.02
C GLY A 352 0.15 -0.53 -28.46
N GLN A 353 -0.99 -1.09 -27.98
CA GLN A 353 -2.03 -0.30 -27.30
C GLN A 353 -1.95 -0.35 -25.77
N VAL A 354 -1.19 -1.31 -25.22
CA VAL A 354 -1.07 -1.56 -23.78
C VAL A 354 0.30 -1.10 -23.29
N ASP A 355 0.33 0.00 -22.54
CA ASP A 355 1.55 0.55 -21.96
C ASP A 355 1.90 -0.10 -20.62
N PHE A 356 0.89 -0.56 -19.87
CA PHE A 356 1.04 -1.09 -18.53
C PHE A 356 0.16 -2.31 -18.33
N ILE A 357 0.73 -3.38 -17.79
CA ILE A 357 -0.03 -4.54 -17.31
C ILE A 357 0.12 -4.63 -15.80
N ASN A 358 -0.99 -4.73 -15.08
CA ASN A 358 -0.99 -5.08 -13.67
C ASN A 358 -1.89 -6.27 -13.38
N GLY A 359 -1.66 -6.96 -12.27
CA GLY A 359 -2.50 -8.08 -11.89
C GLY A 359 -2.01 -8.85 -10.68
N GLY A 360 -2.95 -9.59 -10.08
CA GLY A 360 -2.72 -10.45 -8.94
C GLY A 360 -3.09 -11.90 -9.26
N PRO A 361 -2.24 -12.67 -9.98
CA PRO A 361 -2.59 -14.03 -10.37
C PRO A 361 -2.91 -14.88 -9.15
N PRO A 362 -3.97 -15.73 -9.23
CA PRO A 362 -4.48 -16.44 -8.08
C PRO A 362 -3.42 -17.33 -7.44
N CYS A 363 -3.41 -17.34 -6.11
CA CYS A 363 -2.33 -17.89 -5.31
C CYS A 363 -2.84 -18.87 -4.26
N GLN A 364 -3.97 -19.55 -4.52
CA GLN A 364 -4.62 -20.40 -3.53
C GLN A 364 -3.70 -21.49 -2.98
N GLY A 365 -2.73 -21.99 -3.77
CA GLY A 365 -1.69 -22.89 -3.27
C GLY A 365 -0.57 -22.20 -2.47
N PHE A 366 -0.25 -20.94 -2.76
CA PHE A 366 0.78 -20.16 -2.06
C PHE A 366 0.31 -19.66 -0.68
N SER A 367 -1.00 -19.45 -0.51
CA SER A 367 -1.56 -18.85 0.70
C SER A 367 -1.62 -19.82 1.87
N GLY A 368 -0.84 -19.54 2.91
CA GLY A 368 -0.94 -20.23 4.20
C GLY A 368 -2.30 -19.98 4.90
N MET A 369 -3.05 -18.94 4.51
CA MET A 369 -4.40 -18.69 5.01
C MET A 369 -5.48 -19.55 4.31
N ASN A 370 -5.18 -20.15 3.17
CA ASN A 370 -6.10 -21.10 2.54
C ASN A 370 -6.06 -22.45 3.30
N ARG A 371 -7.21 -23.03 3.63
CA ARG A 371 -7.31 -24.37 4.26
C ARG A 371 -7.06 -25.49 3.25
N PHE A 372 -7.32 -25.24 1.97
CA PHE A 372 -7.24 -26.22 0.89
C PHE A 372 -6.06 -25.97 -0.05
N ASN A 373 -4.97 -25.39 0.45
CA ASN A 373 -3.79 -25.00 -0.34
C ASN A 373 -3.06 -26.18 -1.03
N GLN A 374 -3.35 -27.42 -0.65
CA GLN A 374 -2.79 -28.63 -1.27
C GLN A 374 -3.73 -29.28 -2.32
N SER A 375 -4.94 -28.75 -2.51
CA SER A 375 -5.88 -29.29 -3.49
C SER A 375 -5.34 -29.19 -4.93
N THR A 376 -5.79 -30.07 -5.83
CA THR A 376 -5.44 -30.02 -7.26
C THR A 376 -5.78 -28.66 -7.86
N TRP A 377 -6.95 -28.12 -7.51
CA TRP A 377 -7.38 -26.78 -7.92
C TRP A 377 -6.39 -25.68 -7.47
N SER A 378 -5.91 -25.73 -6.23
CA SER A 378 -4.93 -24.78 -5.73
C SER A 378 -3.60 -24.86 -6.49
N LYS A 379 -3.21 -26.03 -7.00
CA LYS A 379 -2.00 -26.21 -7.83
C LYS A 379 -2.18 -25.62 -9.23
N VAL A 380 -3.31 -25.86 -9.88
CA VAL A 380 -3.65 -25.27 -11.19
C VAL A 380 -3.67 -23.74 -11.11
N GLN A 381 -4.22 -23.18 -10.03
CA GLN A 381 -4.20 -21.72 -9.86
C GLN A 381 -2.79 -21.15 -9.74
N CYS A 382 -1.85 -21.87 -9.14
CA CYS A 382 -0.44 -21.46 -9.09
C CYS A 382 0.21 -21.40 -10.48
N GLU A 383 -0.34 -22.08 -11.49
CA GLU A 383 0.15 -22.04 -12.87
C GLU A 383 -0.35 -20.78 -13.62
N MET A 384 -1.35 -20.06 -13.10
CA MET A 384 -1.85 -18.81 -13.71
C MET A 384 -0.80 -17.69 -13.75
N ILE A 385 0.29 -17.84 -12.99
CA ILE A 385 1.44 -16.95 -13.13
C ILE A 385 2.10 -17.07 -14.52
N LEU A 386 2.09 -18.26 -15.13
CA LEU A 386 2.62 -18.47 -16.47
C LEU A 386 1.74 -17.76 -17.50
N ALA A 387 0.41 -17.90 -17.37
CA ALA A 387 -0.53 -17.16 -18.20
C ALA A 387 -0.29 -15.64 -18.09
N PHE A 388 -0.12 -15.12 -16.87
CA PHE A 388 0.16 -13.70 -16.66
C PHE A 388 1.49 -13.24 -17.30
N LEU A 389 2.52 -14.08 -17.26
CA LEU A 389 3.80 -13.81 -17.94
C LEU A 389 3.67 -13.87 -19.47
N SER A 390 2.81 -14.74 -20.01
CA SER A 390 2.52 -14.78 -21.46
C SER A 390 1.91 -13.48 -21.97
N PHE A 391 1.07 -12.80 -21.18
CA PHE A 391 0.62 -11.44 -21.52
C PHE A 391 1.79 -10.45 -21.57
N ALA A 392 2.72 -10.48 -20.61
CA ALA A 392 3.89 -9.61 -20.62
C ALA A 392 4.80 -9.88 -21.84
N GLU A 393 4.98 -11.15 -22.20
CA GLU A 393 5.78 -11.56 -23.36
C GLU A 393 5.18 -11.10 -24.68
N TYR A 394 3.87 -11.26 -24.84
CA TYR A 394 3.14 -10.94 -26.06
C TYR A 394 2.93 -9.44 -26.25
N PHE A 395 2.48 -8.72 -25.20
CA PHE A 395 2.20 -7.29 -25.30
C PHE A 395 3.43 -6.39 -25.17
N ARG A 396 4.50 -6.88 -24.51
CA ARG A 396 5.72 -6.11 -24.20
C ARG A 396 5.41 -4.70 -23.62
N PRO A 397 4.61 -4.61 -22.53
CA PRO A 397 4.25 -3.31 -21.96
C PRO A 397 5.49 -2.58 -21.43
N ARG A 398 5.43 -1.25 -21.36
CA ARG A 398 6.51 -0.41 -20.79
C ARG A 398 6.76 -0.76 -19.31
N TYR A 399 5.67 -1.03 -18.59
CA TYR A 399 5.70 -1.43 -17.19
C TYR A 399 4.86 -2.68 -16.96
N PHE A 400 5.24 -3.44 -15.93
CA PHE A 400 4.52 -4.63 -15.48
C PHE A 400 4.52 -4.68 -13.95
N LEU A 401 3.35 -4.89 -13.34
CA LEU A 401 3.21 -5.01 -11.90
C LEU A 401 2.52 -6.33 -11.54
N LEU A 402 3.23 -7.19 -10.83
CA LEU A 402 2.67 -8.39 -10.23
C LEU A 402 2.48 -8.18 -8.73
N GLU A 403 1.24 -8.34 -8.26
CA GLU A 403 0.92 -8.45 -6.83
C GLU A 403 0.70 -9.92 -6.44
N ASN A 404 1.12 -10.28 -5.22
CA ASN A 404 0.79 -11.58 -4.65
C ASN A 404 0.85 -11.60 -3.11
N VAL A 405 0.41 -12.71 -2.52
CA VAL A 405 0.54 -12.93 -1.06
C VAL A 405 2.02 -12.98 -0.64
N ARG A 406 2.30 -12.55 0.60
CA ARG A 406 3.66 -12.59 1.20
C ARG A 406 4.41 -13.91 0.96
N ASN A 407 3.72 -15.05 1.09
CA ASN A 407 4.35 -16.38 1.01
C ASN A 407 4.77 -16.77 -0.42
N PHE A 408 4.38 -16.00 -1.43
CA PHE A 408 4.80 -16.22 -2.81
C PHE A 408 6.32 -16.32 -2.96
N VAL A 409 7.08 -15.49 -2.24
CA VAL A 409 8.55 -15.45 -2.32
C VAL A 409 9.24 -16.71 -1.76
N SER A 410 8.55 -17.48 -0.90
CA SER A 410 9.12 -18.66 -0.22
C SER A 410 8.43 -19.97 -0.61
N PHE A 411 7.30 -19.90 -1.32
CA PHE A 411 6.55 -21.07 -1.75
C PHE A 411 7.38 -22.00 -2.65
N ASN A 412 7.22 -23.32 -2.48
CA ASN A 412 7.96 -24.34 -3.20
C ASN A 412 9.48 -24.06 -3.21
N LYS A 413 10.04 -23.74 -2.04
CA LYS A 413 11.46 -23.34 -1.86
C LYS A 413 11.86 -22.10 -2.69
N GLY A 414 10.90 -21.23 -3.00
CA GLY A 414 11.07 -20.03 -3.82
C GLY A 414 11.17 -20.29 -5.32
N GLN A 415 10.90 -21.52 -5.80
CA GLN A 415 11.04 -21.86 -7.22
C GLN A 415 10.13 -21.03 -8.12
N THR A 416 8.85 -20.87 -7.77
CA THR A 416 7.90 -20.08 -8.57
C THR A 416 8.35 -18.62 -8.66
N PHE A 417 8.72 -18.02 -7.52
CA PHE A 417 9.25 -16.66 -7.48
C PHE A 417 10.50 -16.50 -8.36
N ARG A 418 11.47 -17.42 -8.27
CA ARG A 418 12.69 -17.41 -9.10
C ARG A 418 12.37 -17.59 -10.59
N LEU A 419 11.42 -18.45 -10.94
CA LEU A 419 10.97 -18.64 -12.32
C LEU A 419 10.35 -17.36 -12.88
N THR A 420 9.52 -16.66 -12.09
CA THR A 420 8.95 -15.37 -12.48
C THR A 420 10.03 -14.33 -12.76
N LEU A 421 11.01 -14.19 -11.86
CA LEU A 421 12.14 -13.28 -12.08
C LEU A 421 12.94 -13.68 -13.32
N ALA A 422 13.28 -14.97 -13.46
CA ALA A 422 14.04 -15.48 -14.60
C ALA A 422 13.32 -15.24 -15.92
N SER A 423 11.99 -15.41 -15.96
CA SER A 423 11.18 -15.19 -17.16
C SER A 423 11.19 -13.72 -17.58
N LEU A 424 10.93 -12.80 -16.63
CA LEU A 424 10.98 -11.35 -16.90
C LEU A 424 12.37 -10.90 -17.35
N LEU A 425 13.43 -11.40 -16.72
CA LEU A 425 14.81 -11.11 -17.10
C LEU A 425 15.16 -11.67 -18.48
N GLN A 426 14.66 -12.87 -18.82
CA GLN A 426 14.86 -13.46 -20.13
C GLN A 426 14.14 -12.68 -21.24
N MET A 427 12.97 -12.09 -20.92
CA MET A 427 12.27 -11.14 -21.80
C MET A 427 13.02 -9.80 -21.94
N GLY A 428 14.02 -9.52 -21.10
CA GLY A 428 14.83 -8.30 -21.13
C GLY A 428 14.39 -7.21 -20.17
N TYR A 429 13.38 -7.45 -19.33
CA TYR A 429 12.92 -6.46 -18.35
C TYR A 429 13.97 -6.19 -17.27
N GLN A 430 14.00 -4.95 -16.80
CA GLN A 430 14.52 -4.62 -15.48
C GLN A 430 13.50 -5.09 -14.45
N VAL A 431 13.95 -5.62 -13.30
CA VAL A 431 13.05 -6.24 -12.33
C VAL A 431 13.39 -5.81 -10.90
N ARG A 432 12.40 -5.43 -10.10
CA ARG A 432 12.53 -5.19 -8.66
C ARG A 432 11.45 -5.94 -7.90
N PHE A 433 11.80 -6.54 -6.78
CA PHE A 433 10.86 -7.30 -5.97
C PHE A 433 10.88 -6.84 -4.50
N GLY A 434 9.78 -7.04 -3.77
CA GLY A 434 9.66 -6.52 -2.42
C GLY A 434 8.40 -7.00 -1.70
N ILE A 435 8.36 -6.84 -0.37
CA ILE A 435 7.15 -7.09 0.43
C ILE A 435 6.79 -5.81 1.18
N LEU A 436 5.55 -5.37 1.06
CA LEU A 436 5.02 -4.17 1.72
C LEU A 436 3.89 -4.55 2.68
N GLU A 437 3.71 -3.74 3.74
CA GLU A 437 2.64 -3.85 4.75
C GLU A 437 1.65 -2.71 4.55
N ALA A 438 0.41 -3.03 4.18
CA ALA A 438 -0.63 -2.04 3.89
C ALA A 438 -0.85 -1.05 5.03
N GLY A 439 -0.76 -1.51 6.29
CA GLY A 439 -0.96 -0.66 7.47
C GLY A 439 -0.02 0.54 7.55
N ALA A 440 1.16 0.45 6.92
CA ALA A 440 2.12 1.56 6.83
C ALA A 440 1.73 2.66 5.82
N TYR A 441 0.65 2.47 5.06
CA TYR A 441 0.18 3.35 3.99
C TYR A 441 -1.22 3.92 4.24
N GLY A 442 -1.64 3.99 5.52
CA GLY A 442 -2.83 4.73 5.92
C GLY A 442 -4.12 3.90 6.00
N VAL A 443 -4.01 2.60 6.27
CA VAL A 443 -5.15 1.75 6.63
C VAL A 443 -4.94 1.08 7.98
N SER A 444 -6.03 0.74 8.67
CA SER A 444 -5.99 0.11 9.99
C SER A 444 -5.91 -1.41 9.89
N GLN A 445 -5.10 -1.96 8.99
CA GLN A 445 -5.09 -3.40 8.70
C GLN A 445 -3.69 -3.94 8.48
N SER A 446 -3.37 -5.09 9.10
CA SER A 446 -2.15 -5.82 8.75
C SER A 446 -2.39 -6.71 7.54
N ARG A 447 -1.84 -6.31 6.40
CA ARG A 447 -1.91 -7.00 5.11
C ARG A 447 -0.60 -6.87 4.36
N LYS A 448 0.17 -7.96 4.39
CA LYS A 448 1.48 -8.08 3.75
C LYS A 448 1.33 -8.62 2.34
N ARG A 449 1.94 -7.96 1.37
CA ARG A 449 1.91 -8.34 -0.06
C ARG A 449 3.27 -8.28 -0.69
N ALA A 450 3.56 -9.28 -1.51
CA ALA A 450 4.73 -9.33 -2.36
C ALA A 450 4.41 -8.61 -3.66
N PHE A 451 5.35 -7.81 -4.15
CA PHE A 451 5.24 -7.09 -5.40
C PHE A 451 6.47 -7.36 -6.25
N ILE A 452 6.27 -7.43 -7.57
CA ILE A 452 7.34 -7.41 -8.56
C ILE A 452 7.02 -6.30 -9.56
N TRP A 453 7.92 -5.32 -9.64
CA TRP A 453 7.97 -4.37 -10.74
C TRP A 453 8.84 -4.94 -11.85
N ALA A 454 8.35 -4.86 -13.08
CA ALA A 454 9.17 -4.96 -14.28
C ALA A 454 9.04 -3.68 -15.10
N ALA A 455 10.15 -3.18 -15.64
CA ALA A 455 10.19 -2.02 -16.52
C ALA A 455 11.02 -2.34 -17.76
N SER A 456 10.60 -1.88 -18.95
CA SER A 456 11.35 -2.12 -20.17
C SER A 456 12.77 -1.52 -20.06
N PRO A 457 13.75 -1.96 -20.88
CA PRO A 457 15.13 -1.46 -20.81
C PRO A 457 15.28 0.05 -20.97
N GLU A 458 14.30 0.70 -21.60
CA GLU A 458 14.25 2.14 -21.90
C GLU A 458 13.52 2.93 -20.82
N GLU A 459 12.92 2.27 -19.83
CA GLU A 459 12.15 2.90 -18.77
C GLU A 459 12.94 2.97 -17.46
N GLN A 460 12.61 3.94 -16.62
CA GLN A 460 13.14 3.98 -15.26
C GLN A 460 12.40 2.95 -14.40
N LEU A 461 13.12 2.03 -13.76
CA LEU A 461 12.54 1.05 -12.84
C LEU A 461 11.99 1.76 -11.58
N PRO A 462 10.70 1.61 -11.22
CA PRO A 462 10.11 2.32 -10.09
C PRO A 462 10.75 1.96 -8.74
N GLU A 463 10.85 2.95 -7.86
CA GLU A 463 11.26 2.76 -6.46
C GLU A 463 10.11 2.24 -5.59
N TRP A 464 10.42 1.77 -4.38
CA TRP A 464 9.37 1.46 -3.39
C TRP A 464 8.85 2.73 -2.71
N PRO A 465 7.55 2.79 -2.38
CA PRO A 465 7.03 3.89 -1.57
C PRO A 465 7.50 3.75 -0.13
N GLU A 466 7.96 4.84 0.48
CA GLU A 466 8.35 4.84 1.89
C GLU A 466 7.13 4.69 2.82
N PRO A 467 7.26 3.98 3.96
CA PRO A 467 6.24 3.95 5.00
C PRO A 467 5.85 5.34 5.50
N MET A 468 4.56 5.66 5.46
CA MET A 468 4.03 6.96 5.89
C MET A 468 3.40 6.91 7.28
N HIS A 469 2.90 5.75 7.70
CA HIS A 469 2.30 5.54 9.01
C HIS A 469 3.11 4.56 9.82
N VAL A 470 3.24 4.82 11.12
CA VAL A 470 3.78 3.80 12.02
C VAL A 470 2.86 2.60 12.06
N PHE A 471 3.43 1.40 11.93
CA PHE A 471 2.66 0.18 11.96
C PHE A 471 3.47 -0.99 12.49
N ALA A 472 2.85 -1.79 13.36
CA ALA A 472 3.49 -2.93 13.99
C ALA A 472 3.65 -4.07 12.98
N SER A 473 4.82 -4.16 12.35
CA SER A 473 5.22 -5.33 11.56
C SER A 473 6.69 -5.67 11.81
N PRO A 474 7.05 -6.96 11.90
CA PRO A 474 8.45 -7.36 11.74
C PRO A 474 8.96 -6.88 10.38
N GLU A 475 10.26 -6.63 10.33
CA GLU A 475 10.95 -6.30 9.09
C GLU A 475 10.72 -7.40 8.05
N LEU A 476 10.24 -7.01 6.86
CA LEU A 476 9.73 -7.94 5.85
C LEU A 476 10.87 -8.41 4.93
N LYS A 477 11.80 -9.16 5.53
CA LYS A 477 12.99 -9.68 4.85
C LYS A 477 12.65 -10.81 3.87
N ILE A 478 13.24 -10.73 2.69
CA ILE A 478 13.32 -11.80 1.68
C ILE A 478 14.72 -12.40 1.79
N LYS A 479 14.79 -13.73 1.95
CA LYS A 479 16.06 -14.45 1.97
C LYS A 479 16.65 -14.52 0.56
N LEU A 480 17.88 -14.08 0.41
CA LEU A 480 18.67 -14.14 -0.82
C LEU A 480 19.71 -15.28 -0.74
N ALA A 481 20.72 -15.28 -1.60
CA ALA A 481 21.83 -16.24 -1.54
C ALA A 481 22.73 -16.01 -0.31
N GLU A 482 23.45 -17.05 0.12
CA GLU A 482 24.52 -16.94 1.15
C GLU A 482 24.05 -16.32 2.49
N ASP A 483 22.83 -16.66 2.93
CA ASP A 483 22.19 -16.15 4.16
C ASP A 483 22.05 -14.61 4.24
N THR A 484 22.19 -13.91 3.11
CA THR A 484 21.87 -12.49 3.01
C THR A 484 20.36 -12.26 2.92
N HIS A 485 19.94 -11.07 3.33
CA HIS A 485 18.53 -10.69 3.40
C HIS A 485 18.32 -9.31 2.81
N TYR A 486 17.19 -9.14 2.15
CA TYR A 486 16.76 -7.86 1.59
C TYR A 486 15.39 -7.46 2.14
N ALA A 487 15.22 -6.18 2.46
CA ALA A 487 13.94 -5.59 2.81
C ALA A 487 13.65 -4.43 1.86
N ALA A 488 12.44 -4.41 1.29
CA ALA A 488 12.03 -3.40 0.33
C ALA A 488 11.93 -1.99 0.94
N VAL A 489 11.53 -1.93 2.20
CA VAL A 489 11.34 -0.72 2.98
C VAL A 489 11.81 -0.95 4.40
N ARG A 490 12.21 0.13 5.07
CA ARG A 490 12.64 0.10 6.47
C ARG A 490 11.50 -0.23 7.43
N SER A 491 11.86 -0.67 8.64
CA SER A 491 10.94 -0.78 9.77
C SER A 491 10.46 0.60 10.22
N THR A 492 9.20 0.69 10.67
CA THR A 492 8.64 1.90 11.29
C THR A 492 8.84 1.94 12.81
N SER A 493 9.65 1.04 13.37
CA SER A 493 9.95 0.98 14.81
C SER A 493 10.56 2.29 15.34
N ASN A 494 11.31 2.99 14.48
CA ASN A 494 11.96 4.26 14.82
C ASN A 494 11.08 5.47 14.41
N GLY A 495 9.81 5.21 14.08
CA GLY A 495 8.85 6.21 13.65
C GLY A 495 8.63 6.29 12.14
N ALA A 496 7.60 7.05 11.81
CA ALA A 496 7.15 7.38 10.46
C ALA A 496 6.45 8.76 10.48
N PRO A 497 6.18 9.39 9.33
CA PRO A 497 5.53 10.70 9.27
C PRO A 497 4.20 10.85 10.04
N PHE A 498 3.39 9.80 10.11
CA PHE A 498 2.05 9.83 10.71
C PHE A 498 1.82 8.69 11.72
N ARG A 499 0.89 8.91 12.64
CA ARG A 499 0.39 7.88 13.57
C ARG A 499 -0.32 6.74 12.83
N ALA A 500 -0.42 5.58 13.48
CA ALA A 500 -1.22 4.48 12.97
C ALA A 500 -2.72 4.87 12.88
N ILE A 501 -3.42 4.34 11.87
CA ILE A 501 -4.89 4.40 11.81
C ILE A 501 -5.46 3.25 12.64
N THR A 502 -6.40 3.54 13.52
CA THR A 502 -7.00 2.56 14.44
C THR A 502 -8.33 2.01 13.93
N VAL A 503 -8.84 0.95 14.57
CA VAL A 503 -10.22 0.48 14.34
C VAL A 503 -11.22 1.60 14.62
N ARG A 504 -11.01 2.41 15.66
CA ARG A 504 -11.86 3.56 15.99
C ARG A 504 -11.86 4.59 14.87
N ASP A 505 -10.68 4.94 14.35
CA ASP A 505 -10.58 5.82 13.19
C ASP A 505 -11.34 5.28 11.98
N THR A 506 -11.53 3.97 11.87
CA THR A 506 -12.06 3.30 10.68
C THR A 506 -13.58 3.12 10.72
N ILE A 507 -14.13 2.71 11.87
CA ILE A 507 -15.53 2.28 11.97
C ILE A 507 -16.31 2.96 13.12
N GLY A 508 -15.69 3.87 13.87
CA GLY A 508 -16.29 4.49 15.06
C GLY A 508 -17.54 5.36 14.82
N ASP A 509 -17.78 5.81 13.59
CA ASP A 509 -18.98 6.56 13.17
C ASP A 509 -20.14 5.66 12.71
N LEU A 510 -19.89 4.38 12.43
CA LEU A 510 -20.90 3.50 11.84
C LEU A 510 -22.06 3.21 12.81
N PRO A 511 -23.33 3.22 12.32
CA PRO A 511 -24.48 2.94 13.16
C PRO A 511 -24.49 1.48 13.62
N ALA A 512 -24.99 1.21 14.83
CA ALA A 512 -25.11 -0.16 15.31
C ALA A 512 -26.07 -1.00 14.45
N VAL A 513 -25.69 -2.26 14.21
CA VAL A 513 -26.51 -3.28 13.52
C VAL A 513 -26.45 -4.61 14.25
N GLY A 514 -27.45 -5.47 14.04
CA GLY A 514 -27.54 -6.79 14.65
C GLY A 514 -26.70 -7.88 13.95
N ASN A 515 -26.68 -9.07 14.55
CA ASN A 515 -26.22 -10.29 13.88
C ASN A 515 -27.12 -10.59 12.67
N GLY A 516 -26.52 -10.94 11.53
CA GLY A 516 -27.29 -11.22 10.30
C GLY A 516 -27.94 -9.98 9.70
N ALA A 517 -27.33 -8.80 9.81
CA ALA A 517 -27.87 -7.58 9.21
C ALA A 517 -27.89 -7.69 7.68
N LEU A 518 -29.07 -7.51 7.06
CA LEU A 518 -29.26 -7.69 5.60
C LEU A 518 -29.60 -6.38 4.86
N LYS A 519 -29.89 -5.29 5.57
CA LYS A 519 -30.27 -4.02 4.94
C LYS A 519 -29.08 -3.44 4.18
N THR A 520 -29.13 -3.48 2.85
CA THR A 520 -28.02 -3.07 1.96
C THR A 520 -27.79 -1.58 1.93
N THR A 521 -28.80 -0.77 2.24
CA THR A 521 -28.72 0.70 2.26
C THR A 521 -29.36 1.26 3.52
N MET A 522 -28.70 2.19 4.21
CA MET A 522 -29.25 2.91 5.35
C MET A 522 -28.64 4.31 5.44
N GLU A 523 -29.21 5.19 6.26
CA GLU A 523 -28.60 6.50 6.52
C GLU A 523 -27.51 6.36 7.58
N TYR A 524 -26.46 7.16 7.45
CA TYR A 524 -25.55 7.37 8.57
C TYR A 524 -26.29 8.08 9.71
N LYS A 525 -26.05 7.66 10.94
CA LYS A 525 -26.66 8.27 12.13
C LYS A 525 -25.81 9.38 12.75
N ASN A 526 -24.50 9.34 12.50
CA ASN A 526 -23.51 10.23 13.08
C ASN A 526 -22.70 10.88 11.97
N GLU A 527 -22.18 12.08 12.23
CA GLU A 527 -21.16 12.70 11.37
C GLU A 527 -19.81 11.96 11.49
N PRO A 528 -18.97 11.97 10.44
CA PRO A 528 -17.65 11.38 10.52
C PRO A 528 -16.77 12.17 11.50
N VAL A 529 -16.14 11.47 12.45
CA VAL A 529 -15.34 12.09 13.51
C VAL A 529 -13.88 12.15 13.11
N SER A 530 -13.31 10.99 12.74
CA SER A 530 -11.90 10.88 12.40
C SER A 530 -11.58 11.47 11.04
N TRP A 531 -10.31 11.87 10.86
CA TRP A 531 -9.79 12.23 9.54
C TRP A 531 -10.06 11.13 8.49
N PHE A 532 -9.87 9.86 8.88
CA PHE A 532 -10.06 8.73 7.98
C PHE A 532 -11.53 8.58 7.56
N GLN A 533 -12.47 8.71 8.50
CA GLN A 533 -13.91 8.67 8.23
C GLN A 533 -14.33 9.82 7.30
N LYS A 534 -13.88 11.04 7.58
CA LYS A 534 -14.16 12.23 6.74
C LYS A 534 -13.70 11.99 5.30
N LYS A 535 -12.54 11.37 5.14
CA LYS A 535 -11.97 11.07 3.81
C LYS A 535 -12.66 9.93 3.09
N ILE A 536 -12.92 8.82 3.77
CA ILE A 536 -13.48 7.62 3.14
C ILE A 536 -14.97 7.80 2.81
N ARG A 537 -15.68 8.58 3.64
CA ARG A 537 -17.10 8.88 3.46
C ARG A 537 -17.33 9.95 2.40
N GLY A 538 -16.47 10.98 2.32
CA GLY A 538 -16.71 12.13 1.46
C GLY A 538 -18.10 12.74 1.75
N ASP A 539 -18.85 13.03 0.69
CA ASP A 539 -20.19 13.62 0.78
C ASP A 539 -21.32 12.57 0.88
N MET A 540 -20.99 11.31 1.17
CA MET A 540 -21.98 10.23 1.24
C MET A 540 -22.91 10.40 2.46
N LEU A 541 -24.21 10.56 2.16
CA LEU A 541 -25.29 10.55 3.16
C LEU A 541 -25.87 9.15 3.39
N VAL A 542 -25.75 8.28 2.39
CA VAL A 542 -26.28 6.91 2.40
C VAL A 542 -25.14 5.92 2.61
N LEU A 543 -25.22 5.14 3.68
CA LEU A 543 -24.37 4.02 4.01
C LEU A 543 -24.82 2.77 3.25
N THR A 544 -23.92 2.19 2.45
CA THR A 544 -24.17 0.95 1.72
C THR A 544 -23.36 -0.21 2.30
N ASP A 545 -23.89 -1.42 2.15
CA ASP A 545 -23.22 -2.68 2.50
C ASP A 545 -22.79 -2.81 3.97
N HIS A 546 -23.48 -2.12 4.88
CA HIS A 546 -23.33 -2.35 6.32
C HIS A 546 -24.12 -3.60 6.78
N ILE A 547 -23.83 -4.72 6.11
CA ILE A 547 -24.46 -6.03 6.27
C ILE A 547 -23.49 -7.03 6.90
N SER A 548 -23.98 -7.95 7.74
CA SER A 548 -23.17 -8.94 8.45
C SER A 548 -23.66 -10.36 8.20
N LYS A 549 -22.75 -11.32 8.23
CA LYS A 549 -23.12 -12.74 8.19
C LYS A 549 -23.92 -13.10 9.45
N GLU A 550 -24.93 -13.93 9.27
CA GLU A 550 -25.68 -14.50 10.38
C GLU A 550 -24.89 -15.64 11.02
N MET A 551 -24.63 -15.51 12.32
CA MET A 551 -24.11 -16.59 13.14
C MET A 551 -25.23 -17.51 13.60
N ASN A 552 -24.92 -18.81 13.73
CA ASN A 552 -25.80 -19.74 14.45
C ASN A 552 -25.95 -19.36 15.93
N GLU A 553 -27.02 -19.84 16.56
CA GLU A 553 -27.39 -19.53 17.95
C GLU A 553 -26.22 -19.71 18.92
N LEU A 554 -25.51 -20.84 18.83
CA LEU A 554 -24.38 -21.14 19.71
C LEU A 554 -23.24 -20.12 19.57
N ASN A 555 -22.93 -19.67 18.35
CA ASN A 555 -21.88 -18.67 18.13
C ASN A 555 -22.33 -17.26 18.53
N VAL A 556 -23.63 -16.94 18.46
CA VAL A 556 -24.18 -15.70 19.04
C VAL A 556 -23.99 -15.71 20.56
N ILE A 557 -24.37 -16.80 21.23
CA ILE A 557 -24.17 -16.96 22.68
C ILE A 557 -22.68 -16.83 23.02
N ARG A 558 -21.80 -17.52 22.29
CA ARG A 558 -20.34 -17.37 22.47
C ARG A 558 -19.91 -15.92 22.36
N CYS A 559 -20.32 -15.22 21.29
CA CYS A 559 -19.98 -13.81 21.08
C CYS A 559 -20.40 -12.94 22.28
N GLN A 560 -21.63 -13.10 22.76
CA GLN A 560 -22.16 -12.38 23.94
C GLN A 560 -21.35 -12.65 25.21
N ARG A 561 -20.80 -13.86 25.37
CA ARG A 561 -19.98 -14.24 26.54
C ARG A 561 -18.52 -13.81 26.42
N ILE A 562 -18.04 -13.42 25.24
CA ILE A 562 -16.71 -12.83 25.09
C ILE A 562 -16.70 -11.41 25.68
N PRO A 563 -15.87 -11.13 26.70
CA PRO A 563 -15.80 -9.81 27.32
C PRO A 563 -15.49 -8.68 26.31
N LYS A 564 -16.10 -7.52 26.48
CA LYS A 564 -15.86 -6.31 25.68
C LYS A 564 -14.61 -5.57 26.15
N ARG A 565 -13.45 -6.24 26.08
CA ARG A 565 -12.15 -5.66 26.43
C ARG A 565 -11.08 -6.03 25.41
N PRO A 566 -10.04 -5.20 25.23
CA PRO A 566 -8.95 -5.48 24.31
C PRO A 566 -8.32 -6.87 24.51
N GLY A 567 -8.28 -7.66 23.43
CA GLY A 567 -7.60 -8.96 23.41
C GLY A 567 -8.39 -10.12 24.00
N ALA A 568 -9.67 -9.91 24.31
CA ALA A 568 -10.58 -10.99 24.69
C ALA A 568 -10.86 -11.91 23.49
N ASP A 569 -10.81 -13.23 23.72
CA ASP A 569 -11.05 -14.26 22.72
C ASP A 569 -11.61 -15.55 23.36
N TRP A 570 -11.63 -16.66 22.61
CA TRP A 570 -12.23 -17.93 23.08
C TRP A 570 -11.73 -18.40 24.45
N ARG A 571 -10.53 -18.00 24.87
CA ARG A 571 -9.92 -18.38 26.16
C ARG A 571 -10.60 -17.70 27.35
N ASP A 572 -11.39 -16.65 27.08
CA ASP A 572 -12.16 -15.91 28.08
C ASP A 572 -13.62 -16.41 28.18
N LEU A 573 -13.99 -17.44 27.43
CA LEU A 573 -15.31 -18.07 27.56
C LEU A 573 -15.42 -18.83 28.90
N PRO A 574 -16.54 -18.72 29.62
CA PRO A 574 -16.75 -19.49 30.84
C PRO A 574 -16.90 -20.99 30.56
N GLU A 575 -16.39 -21.81 31.48
CA GLU A 575 -16.54 -23.27 31.48
C GLU A 575 -17.95 -23.67 31.93
N GLU A 576 -18.93 -23.48 31.04
CA GLU A 576 -20.33 -23.84 31.30
C GLU A 576 -21.01 -24.49 30.08
N LYS A 577 -22.16 -25.12 30.33
CA LYS A 577 -23.07 -25.62 29.30
C LYS A 577 -24.24 -24.68 29.12
N VAL A 578 -24.62 -24.44 27.87
CA VAL A 578 -25.78 -23.62 27.52
C VAL A 578 -26.86 -24.48 26.87
N ARG A 579 -28.12 -24.17 27.18
CA ARG A 579 -29.29 -24.80 26.55
C ARG A 579 -29.65 -24.01 25.29
N LEU A 580 -29.58 -24.67 24.13
CA LEU A 580 -30.03 -24.09 22.86
C LEU A 580 -31.56 -24.11 22.74
N SER A 581 -32.09 -23.32 21.81
CA SER A 581 -33.51 -23.30 21.43
C SER A 581 -34.06 -24.69 21.08
N THR A 582 -33.22 -25.58 20.54
CA THR A 582 -33.55 -26.99 20.23
C THR A 582 -33.71 -27.87 21.48
N GLY A 583 -33.39 -27.36 22.67
CA GLY A 583 -33.34 -28.09 23.93
C GLY A 583 -32.00 -28.79 24.19
N GLN A 584 -31.08 -28.81 23.23
CA GLN A 584 -29.77 -29.43 23.35
C GLN A 584 -28.87 -28.67 24.32
N MET A 585 -28.20 -29.40 25.23
CA MET A 585 -27.15 -28.86 26.10
C MET A 585 -25.80 -28.98 25.40
N VAL A 586 -25.10 -27.86 25.20
CA VAL A 586 -23.81 -27.81 24.50
C VAL A 586 -22.78 -27.04 25.32
N ASP A 587 -21.53 -27.52 25.31
CA ASP A 587 -20.41 -26.81 25.92
C ASP A 587 -20.12 -25.50 25.19
N LEU A 588 -19.98 -24.42 25.96
CA LEU A 588 -19.73 -23.10 25.40
C LEU A 588 -18.34 -23.04 24.75
N ILE A 589 -17.33 -23.64 25.38
CA ILE A 589 -15.97 -23.76 24.83
C ILE A 589 -15.95 -24.88 23.78
N PRO A 590 -15.58 -24.59 22.51
CA PRO A 590 -15.47 -25.64 21.51
C PRO A 590 -14.36 -26.63 21.88
N TRP A 591 -14.73 -27.90 22.06
CA TRP A 591 -13.81 -28.99 22.49
C TRP A 591 -12.51 -29.07 21.70
N CYS A 592 -12.54 -28.80 20.38
CA CYS A 592 -11.36 -28.85 19.53
C CYS A 592 -10.27 -27.81 19.89
N LEU A 593 -10.64 -26.68 20.52
CA LEU A 593 -9.71 -25.59 20.80
C LEU A 593 -8.71 -25.96 21.90
N PRO A 594 -9.11 -26.35 23.13
CA PRO A 594 -8.17 -26.81 24.15
C PRO A 594 -7.28 -27.97 23.67
N ASN A 595 -7.85 -28.93 22.93
CA ASN A 595 -7.14 -30.16 22.54
C ASN A 595 -6.00 -29.93 21.54
N THR A 596 -6.13 -28.91 20.71
CA THR A 596 -5.14 -28.59 19.67
C THR A 596 -4.38 -27.30 19.96
N ALA A 597 -4.73 -26.59 21.04
CA ALA A 597 -4.16 -25.30 21.46
C ALA A 597 -2.62 -25.30 21.47
N LYS A 598 -1.97 -26.30 22.08
CA LYS A 598 -0.50 -26.37 22.16
C LYS A 598 0.17 -26.41 20.78
N ARG A 599 -0.46 -27.03 19.78
CA ARG A 599 0.08 -27.14 18.41
C ARG A 599 -0.14 -25.89 17.56
N HIS A 600 -1.05 -25.01 17.97
CA HIS A 600 -1.50 -23.86 17.18
C HIS A 600 -1.42 -22.54 17.95
N ASN A 601 -0.38 -22.39 18.79
CA ASN A 601 -0.14 -21.17 19.57
C ASN A 601 -1.38 -20.70 20.35
N GLN A 602 -2.01 -21.64 21.06
CA GLN A 602 -3.22 -21.43 21.86
C GLN A 602 -4.43 -20.93 21.07
N TRP A 603 -4.44 -21.05 19.74
CA TRP A 603 -5.50 -20.51 18.89
C TRP A 603 -5.84 -19.05 19.21
N LYS A 604 -4.82 -18.27 19.57
CA LYS A 604 -4.99 -16.87 19.97
C LYS A 604 -5.75 -16.08 18.90
N GLY A 605 -6.80 -15.38 19.32
CA GLY A 605 -7.65 -14.56 18.47
C GLY A 605 -8.92 -15.24 17.94
N LEU A 606 -9.09 -16.56 18.02
CA LEU A 606 -10.37 -17.19 17.64
C LEU A 606 -11.51 -16.72 18.53
N PHE A 607 -12.68 -16.43 17.96
CA PHE A 607 -13.78 -15.73 18.65
C PHE A 607 -13.38 -14.36 19.23
N GLY A 608 -12.29 -13.78 18.74
CA GLY A 608 -11.75 -12.53 19.27
C GLY A 608 -12.52 -11.31 18.84
N ARG A 609 -12.60 -10.32 19.73
CA ARG A 609 -13.09 -8.98 19.43
C ARG A 609 -11.97 -8.10 18.89
N LEU A 610 -12.31 -7.24 17.94
CA LEU A 610 -11.44 -6.15 17.55
C LEU A 610 -11.23 -5.18 18.72
N ASP A 611 -10.09 -4.50 18.68
CA ASP A 611 -9.69 -3.51 19.68
C ASP A 611 -9.81 -2.11 19.04
N TRP A 612 -10.52 -1.19 19.70
CA TRP A 612 -10.73 0.17 19.20
C TRP A 612 -9.42 0.90 18.90
N GLU A 613 -8.39 0.70 19.73
CA GLU A 613 -7.06 1.30 19.57
C GLU A 613 -6.09 0.40 18.79
N GLY A 614 -6.57 -0.78 18.37
CA GLY A 614 -5.81 -1.74 17.57
C GLY A 614 -6.01 -1.55 16.07
N ASN A 615 -5.70 -2.61 15.33
CA ASN A 615 -5.91 -2.71 13.89
C ASN A 615 -6.69 -3.99 13.55
N PHE A 616 -7.36 -3.99 12.40
CA PHE A 616 -7.92 -5.19 11.80
C PHE A 616 -6.81 -6.21 11.51
N PRO A 617 -7.06 -7.50 11.69
CA PRO A 617 -6.22 -8.53 11.10
C PRO A 617 -6.37 -8.50 9.58
N THR A 618 -5.61 -9.32 8.86
CA THR A 618 -5.78 -9.44 7.40
C THR A 618 -7.24 -9.75 7.06
N SER A 619 -7.87 -8.93 6.21
CA SER A 619 -9.21 -9.21 5.73
C SER A 619 -9.19 -10.50 4.92
N ILE A 620 -10.10 -11.39 5.26
CA ILE A 620 -10.26 -12.71 4.64
C ILE A 620 -11.55 -12.72 3.82
N THR A 621 -11.59 -13.60 2.83
CA THR A 621 -12.69 -13.74 1.89
C THR A 621 -13.98 -14.25 2.53
N ASP A 622 -13.89 -14.83 3.73
CA ASP A 622 -15.03 -15.32 4.48
C ASP A 622 -14.78 -15.23 6.00
N PRO A 623 -15.22 -14.15 6.67
CA PRO A 623 -15.04 -14.00 8.11
C PRO A 623 -15.83 -15.07 8.87
N GLN A 624 -15.12 -15.79 9.74
CA GLN A 624 -15.67 -16.85 10.59
C GLN A 624 -14.97 -16.85 11.96
N PRO A 625 -15.70 -17.04 13.09
CA PRO A 625 -15.11 -17.02 14.43
C PRO A 625 -14.05 -18.12 14.65
N MET A 626 -14.24 -19.28 14.03
CA MET A 626 -13.29 -20.40 14.02
C MET A 626 -12.40 -20.43 12.76
N GLY A 627 -12.40 -19.36 11.95
CA GLY A 627 -11.52 -19.21 10.78
C GLY A 627 -10.05 -19.14 11.19
N LYS A 628 -9.09 -19.25 10.26
CA LYS A 628 -7.65 -19.17 10.59
C LYS A 628 -7.25 -17.85 11.27
N VAL A 629 -7.98 -16.77 11.01
CA VAL A 629 -7.80 -15.46 11.66
C VAL A 629 -8.64 -15.36 12.92
N GLY A 630 -9.93 -15.68 12.84
CA GLY A 630 -10.87 -15.82 13.96
C GLY A 630 -11.23 -14.57 14.77
N MET A 631 -10.41 -13.52 14.72
CA MET A 631 -10.69 -12.22 15.31
C MET A 631 -11.57 -11.40 14.38
N CYS A 632 -12.88 -11.67 14.44
CA CYS A 632 -13.86 -11.10 13.51
C CYS A 632 -15.09 -10.52 14.21
N PHE A 633 -15.09 -10.39 15.54
CA PHE A 633 -16.18 -9.73 16.26
C PHE A 633 -15.97 -8.22 16.34
N HIS A 634 -17.07 -7.49 16.25
CA HIS A 634 -17.08 -6.05 16.51
C HIS A 634 -16.59 -5.77 17.96
N PRO A 635 -15.90 -4.64 18.22
CA PRO A 635 -15.44 -4.31 19.56
C PRO A 635 -16.55 -4.38 20.63
N ASP A 636 -17.70 -3.75 20.37
CA ASP A 636 -18.80 -3.65 21.36
C ASP A 636 -20.09 -4.41 21.02
N GLN A 637 -20.28 -4.82 19.76
CA GLN A 637 -21.53 -5.41 19.27
C GLN A 637 -21.38 -6.93 19.17
N ASP A 638 -22.46 -7.66 19.44
CA ASP A 638 -22.44 -9.14 19.49
C ASP A 638 -22.68 -9.74 18.10
N ARG A 639 -21.79 -9.38 17.17
CA ARG A 639 -21.87 -9.79 15.75
C ARG A 639 -20.48 -9.90 15.12
N ILE A 640 -20.45 -10.57 13.97
CA ILE A 640 -19.31 -10.51 13.05
C ILE A 640 -19.27 -9.10 12.42
N ILE A 641 -18.06 -8.67 12.09
CA ILE A 641 -17.82 -7.46 11.30
C ILE A 641 -18.58 -7.48 9.96
N THR A 642 -19.07 -6.32 9.55
CA THR A 642 -19.85 -6.14 8.31
C THR A 642 -18.95 -6.11 7.07
N VAL A 643 -19.59 -6.23 5.90
CA VAL A 643 -18.94 -5.99 4.59
C VAL A 643 -18.34 -4.58 4.55
N ARG A 644 -19.07 -3.53 4.92
CA ARG A 644 -18.57 -2.15 4.94
C ARG A 644 -17.40 -1.94 5.90
N GLU A 645 -17.43 -2.54 7.08
CA GLU A 645 -16.30 -2.47 8.04
C GLU A 645 -15.04 -3.11 7.43
N CYS A 646 -15.18 -4.24 6.73
CA CYS A 646 -14.08 -4.85 5.99
C CYS A 646 -13.59 -3.96 4.84
N ALA A 647 -14.49 -3.32 4.08
CA ALA A 647 -14.14 -2.42 2.98
C ALA A 647 -13.33 -1.22 3.49
N ARG A 648 -13.78 -0.60 4.59
CA ARG A 648 -13.06 0.51 5.22
C ARG A 648 -11.70 0.09 5.77
N SER A 649 -11.57 -1.11 6.33
CA SER A 649 -10.26 -1.62 6.78
C SER A 649 -9.22 -1.73 5.66
N GLN A 650 -9.66 -1.89 4.40
CA GLN A 650 -8.81 -1.90 3.20
C GLN A 650 -8.64 -0.49 2.59
N GLY A 651 -9.34 0.53 3.09
CA GLY A 651 -9.27 1.90 2.57
C GLY A 651 -10.12 2.15 1.33
N PHE A 652 -11.13 1.32 1.04
CA PHE A 652 -12.10 1.59 -0.02
C PHE A 652 -13.03 2.75 0.36
N PRO A 653 -13.22 3.76 -0.51
CA PRO A 653 -14.24 4.78 -0.31
C PRO A 653 -15.62 4.19 -0.01
N ASP A 654 -16.44 4.88 0.77
CA ASP A 654 -17.80 4.45 1.07
C ASP A 654 -18.70 4.46 -0.19
N SER A 655 -18.34 5.27 -1.17
CA SER A 655 -18.96 5.31 -2.50
C SER A 655 -18.61 4.11 -3.39
N TYR A 656 -17.57 3.33 -3.05
CA TYR A 656 -17.15 2.17 -3.84
C TYR A 656 -18.23 1.08 -3.80
N LYS A 657 -18.59 0.57 -4.98
CA LYS A 657 -19.71 -0.36 -5.16
C LYS A 657 -19.21 -1.80 -5.25
N PHE A 658 -19.84 -2.71 -4.51
CA PHE A 658 -19.60 -4.15 -4.57
C PHE A 658 -20.84 -4.88 -5.13
N SER A 659 -20.64 -6.01 -5.80
CA SER A 659 -21.72 -6.76 -6.46
C SER A 659 -21.86 -8.19 -5.91
N GLY A 660 -23.03 -8.79 -6.10
CA GLY A 660 -23.36 -10.13 -5.64
C GLY A 660 -23.83 -10.21 -4.18
N ASN A 661 -23.87 -11.43 -3.64
CA ASN A 661 -24.30 -11.70 -2.26
C ASN A 661 -23.21 -11.35 -1.23
N ILE A 662 -23.54 -11.46 0.06
CA ILE A 662 -22.63 -11.12 1.17
C ILE A 662 -21.27 -11.85 1.09
N GLN A 663 -21.26 -13.12 0.64
CA GLN A 663 -20.04 -13.90 0.49
C GLN A 663 -19.20 -13.41 -0.69
N HIS A 664 -19.82 -13.06 -1.82
CA HIS A 664 -19.13 -12.45 -2.95
C HIS A 664 -18.48 -11.12 -2.56
N LYS A 665 -19.19 -10.27 -1.81
CA LYS A 665 -18.66 -8.98 -1.34
C LYS A 665 -17.49 -9.13 -0.38
N HIS A 666 -17.56 -10.03 0.60
CA HIS A 666 -16.41 -10.35 1.45
C HIS A 666 -15.23 -10.92 0.66
N ARG A 667 -15.48 -11.76 -0.36
CA ARG A 667 -14.44 -12.30 -1.25
C ARG A 667 -13.75 -11.20 -2.05
N GLN A 668 -14.51 -10.30 -2.67
CA GLN A 668 -14.00 -9.14 -3.40
C GLN A 668 -13.06 -8.30 -2.53
N ILE A 669 -13.52 -7.89 -1.34
CA ILE A 669 -12.73 -7.09 -0.39
C ILE A 669 -11.51 -7.85 0.15
N GLY A 670 -11.68 -9.16 0.42
CA GLY A 670 -10.62 -10.03 0.94
C GLY A 670 -9.51 -10.28 -0.06
N ASN A 671 -9.83 -10.33 -1.35
CA ASN A 671 -8.88 -10.53 -2.45
C ASN A 671 -8.19 -9.23 -2.87
N ALA A 672 -8.89 -8.10 -2.83
CA ALA A 672 -8.38 -6.82 -3.32
C ALA A 672 -7.06 -6.35 -2.68
N VAL A 673 -6.26 -5.63 -3.46
CA VAL A 673 -5.18 -4.79 -2.94
C VAL A 673 -5.80 -3.55 -2.30
N PRO A 674 -5.38 -3.14 -1.08
CA PRO A 674 -5.88 -1.92 -0.47
C PRO A 674 -5.55 -0.69 -1.34
N PRO A 675 -6.55 0.11 -1.76
CA PRO A 675 -6.31 1.24 -2.66
C PRO A 675 -5.25 2.25 -2.19
N PRO A 676 -5.09 2.58 -0.89
CA PRO A 676 -4.01 3.45 -0.44
C PRO A 676 -2.60 2.92 -0.72
N LEU A 677 -2.40 1.59 -0.65
CA LEU A 677 -1.12 0.96 -1.00
C LEU A 677 -0.89 0.99 -2.51
N ALA A 678 -1.91 0.68 -3.30
CA ALA A 678 -1.86 0.78 -4.76
C ALA A 678 -1.60 2.22 -5.24
N PHE A 679 -2.18 3.22 -4.57
CA PHE A 679 -1.89 4.63 -4.80
C PHE A 679 -0.42 4.97 -4.53
N ALA A 680 0.15 4.48 -3.42
CA ALA A 680 1.55 4.72 -3.09
C ALA A 680 2.51 4.13 -4.15
N LEU A 681 2.19 2.94 -4.65
CA LEU A 681 2.88 2.31 -5.78
C LEU A 681 2.73 3.14 -7.06
N GLY A 682 1.52 3.62 -7.36
CA GLY A 682 1.24 4.47 -8.52
C GLY A 682 2.00 5.79 -8.49
N LYS A 683 2.19 6.41 -7.31
CA LYS A 683 3.02 7.61 -7.16
C LYS A 683 4.47 7.34 -7.57
N LYS A 684 5.03 6.19 -7.19
CA LYS A 684 6.40 5.81 -7.57
C LYS A 684 6.55 5.47 -9.05
N LEU A 685 5.53 4.88 -9.66
CA LEU A 685 5.47 4.71 -11.10
C LEU A 685 5.43 6.06 -11.83
N LYS A 686 4.64 7.02 -11.31
CA LYS A 686 4.56 8.38 -11.86
C LYS A 686 5.90 9.11 -11.79
N GLU A 687 6.56 9.05 -10.63
CA GLU A 687 7.90 9.62 -10.45
C GLU A 687 8.90 9.03 -11.47
N ALA A 688 8.85 7.72 -11.73
CA ALA A 688 9.69 7.07 -12.73
C ALA A 688 9.44 7.56 -14.17
N LEU A 689 8.17 7.78 -14.54
CA LEU A 689 7.79 8.36 -15.84
C LEU A 689 8.26 9.81 -16.00
N GLU A 690 8.12 10.62 -14.95
CA GLU A 690 8.49 12.03 -14.96
C GLU A 690 10.01 12.22 -15.03
N MET A 691 10.78 11.39 -14.31
CA MET A 691 12.24 11.40 -14.42
C MET A 691 12.71 11.14 -15.85
N LYS A 692 12.10 10.16 -16.54
CA LYS A 692 12.43 9.88 -17.94
C LYS A 692 12.17 11.08 -18.86
N GLN A 693 11.09 11.83 -18.66
CA GLN A 693 10.80 13.03 -19.49
C GLN A 693 11.79 14.18 -19.25
N SER A 694 12.47 14.20 -18.11
CA SER A 694 13.45 15.22 -17.74
C SER A 694 14.89 14.91 -18.18
N THR A 695 15.13 13.72 -18.72
CA THR A 695 16.42 13.24 -19.26
C THR A 695 16.31 13.12 -20.77
#